data_AF-K5W3M8-F1
#
_entry.id   AF-K5W3M8-F1
#
_cell.length_a   1.000
_cell.length_b   1.000
_cell.length_c   1.000
_cell.angle_alpha   90.00
_cell.angle_beta   90.00
_cell.angle_gamma   90.00
#
_symmetry.space_group_name_H-M   'P 1'
#
loop_
_entity.id
_entity.type
_entity.pdbx_description
1 polymer ?
#
loop_
_entity_poly.entity_id
_entity_poly.type
_entity_poly.pdbx_seq_one_letter_code
_entity_poly.pdbx_strand_id
1 'polypeptide(L)'
;MTHDNTGPVISKFKSIGATRIHNPKQVVFTLDHDVQNKSEKNLKKYATIEAFARIYGIDFYPAGRGIGHQILVEEGYAFPHALTVASDSHSNMYGGVGCVGTPIVRTDAAALWATGQTWWQVPRMVRVEFKGKLAPGVSGKDVIVALCGSFNKDEVLNAAIEFTGEGVQHLSIDERLTIANMTTEWGALVGVFPVDAVALDWYERMLKKLELRTFSTPALGSSIPPPPEHPRINRARLDALRTANLRSDADAEYSSHLVFDLSTLVPYVSGPNSVKIANPLPKLEEAKIKINKAYLLSCTNARASDIAAAAAVIKGHKINSDVQFFVAPASSEVQREAEQSGDWETLIGAGAKLLPAGCGPCIGLGTGLLEEGEVGISATNRNYKGRMGHPLAQAYLASPAVVAASAVKGYIASPDLLDASKLPPAGAPTFSIVGSPSSETKLSQKEAVLAGFPETFAGPLLFTPQDNLNTDGIYPGKYTYQDDITLERQAEVVMENYDLTFAQLIVDIRKRQPADDDARIRRGVVLVSGYNFGTGSSREQAATALKAAGIPIVVAGSFGDIFKRNAINNGLVCVESPELVADLTVEYARDGKRGAGGKDGELTVNRGLSAVIKVVDGALTVTFPDGKTKTYTVQPVGASVQELWLCGGLEGYVLKAIQSENF
;
A
#
# COMPACT_ATOMS: atom_id res chain seq x y z
N MET A 1 0.11 13.31 -5.62
CA MET A 1 -1.36 13.20 -5.46
C MET A 1 -1.72 13.10 -3.98
N THR A 2 -2.80 13.75 -3.57
CA THR A 2 -3.50 13.43 -2.31
C THR A 2 -4.97 13.17 -2.60
N HIS A 3 -5.61 12.40 -1.72
CA HIS A 3 -7.01 11.99 -1.90
C HIS A 3 -7.93 12.64 -0.86
N ASP A 4 -8.97 11.97 -0.34
CA ASP A 4 -9.81 12.50 0.77
C ASP A 4 -9.00 12.97 1.99
N ASN A 5 -7.78 12.46 2.18
CA ASN A 5 -6.86 12.91 3.22
C ASN A 5 -6.25 14.30 2.95
N THR A 6 -6.54 14.94 1.82
CA THR A 6 -6.16 16.31 1.47
C THR A 6 -6.61 17.29 2.56
N GLY A 7 -7.79 17.08 3.17
CA GLY A 7 -8.26 17.92 4.29
C GLY A 7 -7.25 17.96 5.44
N PRO A 8 -6.91 16.82 6.05
CA PRO A 8 -5.81 16.73 7.02
C PRO A 8 -4.46 17.26 6.55
N VAL A 9 -4.08 17.06 5.27
CA VAL A 9 -2.82 17.58 4.72
C VAL A 9 -2.84 19.12 4.66
N ILE A 10 -3.98 19.74 4.33
CA ILE A 10 -4.15 21.21 4.39
C ILE A 10 -3.91 21.72 5.81
N SER A 11 -4.42 21.03 6.83
CA SER A 11 -4.19 21.41 8.24
C SER A 11 -2.70 21.37 8.59
N LYS A 12 -1.97 20.33 8.15
CA LYS A 12 -0.52 20.21 8.34
C LYS A 12 0.27 21.26 7.57
N PHE A 13 -0.10 21.51 6.32
CA PHE A 13 0.51 22.55 5.49
C PHE A 13 0.41 23.93 6.18
N LYS A 14 -0.72 24.22 6.83
CA LYS A 14 -0.88 25.43 7.63
C LYS A 14 -0.09 25.40 8.95
N SER A 15 0.00 24.25 9.64
CA SER A 15 0.73 24.15 10.92
C SER A 15 2.24 24.38 10.76
N ILE A 16 2.81 24.00 9.62
CA ILE A 16 4.22 24.26 9.28
C ILE A 16 4.47 25.71 8.83
N GLY A 17 3.47 26.60 8.91
CA GLY A 17 3.60 28.01 8.55
C GLY A 17 3.69 28.29 7.05
N ALA A 18 3.41 27.30 6.20
CA ALA A 18 3.50 27.48 4.75
C ALA A 18 2.35 28.34 4.21
N THR A 19 2.70 29.33 3.39
CA THR A 19 1.77 30.31 2.79
C THR A 19 1.64 30.14 1.27
N ARG A 20 2.48 29.30 0.66
CA ARG A 20 2.55 29.09 -0.79
C ARG A 20 2.81 27.63 -1.14
N ILE A 21 2.23 27.18 -2.25
CA ILE A 21 2.54 25.87 -2.84
C ILE A 21 3.74 26.05 -3.76
N HIS A 22 4.79 25.25 -3.57
CA HIS A 22 6.05 25.33 -4.32
C HIS A 22 5.83 25.24 -5.84
N ASN A 23 5.06 24.23 -6.28
CA ASN A 23 4.67 24.07 -7.69
C ASN A 23 3.26 23.49 -7.80
N PRO A 24 2.22 24.33 -7.99
CA PRO A 24 0.84 23.86 -8.02
C PRO A 24 0.54 22.93 -9.20
N LYS A 25 1.32 22.99 -10.29
CA LYS A 25 1.14 22.12 -11.46
C LYS A 25 1.53 20.66 -11.23
N GLN A 26 2.30 20.38 -10.17
CA GLN A 26 2.66 19.01 -9.77
C GLN A 26 1.66 18.40 -8.78
N VAL A 27 0.91 19.24 -8.08
CA VAL A 27 -0.06 18.80 -7.08
C VAL A 27 -1.37 18.46 -7.77
N VAL A 28 -2.00 17.37 -7.32
CA VAL A 28 -3.31 16.93 -7.81
C VAL A 28 -4.11 16.38 -6.64
N PHE A 29 -5.36 16.82 -6.54
CA PHE A 29 -6.30 16.37 -5.52
C PHE A 29 -7.41 15.54 -6.15
N THR A 30 -7.69 14.38 -5.55
CA THR A 30 -8.74 13.47 -6.01
C THR A 30 -9.67 13.13 -4.84
N LEU A 31 -10.97 13.00 -5.07
CA LEU A 31 -11.90 12.57 -4.02
C LEU A 31 -12.51 11.21 -4.41
N ASP A 32 -12.17 10.17 -3.67
CA ASP A 32 -12.43 8.78 -4.08
C ASP A 32 -12.73 7.79 -2.94
N HIS A 33 -12.40 8.11 -1.69
CA HIS A 33 -12.61 7.22 -0.54
C HIS A 33 -14.03 7.29 0.00
N ASP A 34 -14.56 8.49 0.28
CA ASP A 34 -15.83 8.68 0.99
C ASP A 34 -16.97 9.19 0.07
N VAL A 35 -16.93 8.75 -1.20
CA VAL A 35 -17.81 9.24 -2.29
C VAL A 35 -19.30 9.03 -1.99
N GLN A 36 -19.65 7.95 -1.30
CA GLN A 36 -21.02 7.58 -0.97
C GLN A 36 -21.57 8.35 0.24
N ASN A 37 -20.72 8.96 1.07
CA ASN A 37 -21.14 9.75 2.23
C ASN A 37 -21.58 11.15 1.82
N LYS A 38 -22.90 11.38 1.83
CA LYS A 38 -23.52 12.67 1.50
C LYS A 38 -23.89 13.50 2.73
N SER A 39 -23.34 13.19 3.90
CA SER A 39 -23.55 14.02 5.10
C SER A 39 -23.00 15.43 4.91
N GLU A 40 -23.62 16.40 5.57
CA GLU A 40 -23.21 17.81 5.52
C GLU A 40 -21.73 17.98 5.93
N LYS A 41 -21.28 17.24 6.96
CA LYS A 41 -19.87 17.23 7.40
C LYS A 41 -18.92 16.84 6.27
N ASN A 42 -19.22 15.76 5.54
CA ASN A 42 -18.35 15.30 4.45
C ASN A 42 -18.39 16.26 3.25
N LEU A 43 -19.58 16.76 2.88
CA LEU A 43 -19.72 17.73 1.80
C LEU A 43 -18.98 19.04 2.10
N LYS A 44 -19.01 19.51 3.35
CA LYS A 44 -18.23 20.69 3.79
C LYS A 44 -16.72 20.45 3.71
N LYS A 45 -16.25 19.25 4.08
CA LYS A 45 -14.84 18.85 3.91
C LYS A 45 -14.43 18.91 2.44
N TYR A 46 -15.22 18.34 1.54
CA TYR A 46 -14.95 18.37 0.09
C TYR A 46 -14.97 19.78 -0.49
N ALA A 47 -15.94 20.61 -0.10
CA ALA A 47 -15.98 22.02 -0.52
C ALA A 47 -14.75 22.81 -0.05
N THR A 48 -14.23 22.51 1.15
CA THR A 48 -13.01 23.14 1.68
C THR A 48 -11.78 22.74 0.86
N ILE A 49 -11.67 21.47 0.47
CA ILE A 49 -10.59 20.96 -0.37
C ILE A 49 -10.63 21.62 -1.76
N GLU A 50 -11.81 21.67 -2.39
CA GLU A 50 -12.00 22.32 -3.69
C GLU A 50 -11.64 23.82 -3.63
N ALA A 51 -12.12 24.52 -2.60
CA ALA A 51 -11.80 25.94 -2.41
C ALA A 51 -10.28 26.16 -2.27
N PHE A 52 -9.59 25.31 -1.51
CA PHE A 52 -8.14 25.35 -1.40
C PHE A 52 -7.45 25.11 -2.75
N ALA A 53 -7.91 24.12 -3.52
CA ALA A 53 -7.37 23.85 -4.85
C ALA A 53 -7.51 25.07 -5.78
N ARG A 54 -8.68 25.72 -5.78
CA ARG A 54 -8.94 26.93 -6.57
C ARG A 54 -8.06 28.10 -6.16
N ILE A 55 -7.83 28.31 -4.86
CA ILE A 55 -6.95 29.37 -4.35
C ILE A 55 -5.52 29.23 -4.88
N TYR A 56 -5.00 28.00 -4.94
CA TYR A 56 -3.62 27.73 -5.34
C TYR A 56 -3.46 27.27 -6.79
N GLY A 57 -4.54 27.20 -7.58
CA GLY A 57 -4.49 26.74 -8.97
C GLY A 57 -4.06 25.28 -9.12
N ILE A 58 -4.52 24.41 -8.22
CA ILE A 58 -4.22 22.97 -8.20
C ILE A 58 -5.29 22.21 -9.00
N ASP A 59 -4.88 21.23 -9.80
CA ASP A 59 -5.80 20.35 -10.50
C ASP A 59 -6.61 19.50 -9.49
N PHE A 60 -7.94 19.58 -9.59
CA PHE A 60 -8.88 18.96 -8.65
C PHE A 60 -9.90 18.08 -9.38
N TYR A 61 -10.01 16.83 -8.94
CA TYR A 61 -10.97 15.87 -9.47
C TYR A 61 -12.02 15.52 -8.39
N PRO A 62 -13.30 15.86 -8.60
CA PRO A 62 -14.34 15.72 -7.59
C PRO A 62 -14.79 14.28 -7.38
N ALA A 63 -15.55 14.07 -6.29
CA ALA A 63 -16.14 12.78 -5.96
C ALA A 63 -17.01 12.25 -7.10
N GLY A 64 -16.76 11.01 -7.52
CA GLY A 64 -17.42 10.36 -8.66
C GLY A 64 -16.66 10.44 -9.99
N ARG A 65 -15.56 11.21 -10.08
CA ARG A 65 -14.69 11.18 -11.27
C ARG A 65 -13.90 9.87 -11.39
N GLY A 66 -13.50 9.28 -10.27
CA GLY A 66 -12.74 8.03 -10.25
C GLY A 66 -11.75 7.93 -9.10
N ILE A 67 -11.12 6.78 -9.00
CA ILE A 67 -10.08 6.50 -8.01
C ILE A 67 -8.81 7.21 -8.43
N GLY A 68 -8.13 7.87 -7.49
CA GLY A 68 -7.00 8.75 -7.75
C GLY A 68 -5.92 8.08 -8.59
N HIS A 69 -5.52 6.84 -8.25
CA HIS A 69 -4.50 6.13 -9.02
C HIS A 69 -4.88 5.91 -10.50
N GLN A 70 -6.16 5.63 -10.76
CA GLN A 70 -6.66 5.49 -12.12
C GLN A 70 -6.64 6.84 -12.85
N ILE A 71 -7.07 7.92 -12.17
CA ILE A 71 -7.01 9.29 -12.71
C ILE A 71 -5.58 9.69 -13.05
N LEU A 72 -4.61 9.38 -12.18
CA LEU A 72 -3.20 9.73 -12.38
C LEU A 72 -2.64 9.11 -13.68
N VAL A 73 -3.08 7.90 -14.03
CA VAL A 73 -2.72 7.21 -15.28
C VAL A 73 -3.52 7.77 -16.47
N GLU A 74 -4.83 7.93 -16.32
CA GLU A 74 -5.73 8.44 -17.38
C GLU A 74 -5.36 9.84 -17.87
N GLU A 75 -4.91 10.69 -16.95
CA GLU A 75 -4.62 12.10 -17.19
C GLU A 75 -3.11 12.35 -17.39
N GLY A 76 -2.28 11.30 -17.38
CA GLY A 76 -0.86 11.35 -17.71
C GLY A 76 0.04 12.06 -16.70
N TYR A 77 -0.40 12.18 -15.45
CA TYR A 77 0.48 12.59 -14.34
C TYR A 77 1.47 11.47 -14.00
N ALA A 78 0.96 10.24 -13.85
CA ALA A 78 1.77 9.04 -13.87
C ALA A 78 2.10 8.72 -15.33
N PHE A 79 3.34 8.97 -15.71
CA PHE A 79 3.82 8.81 -17.08
C PHE A 79 5.23 8.20 -17.06
N PRO A 80 5.61 7.42 -18.08
CA PRO A 80 6.90 6.78 -18.07
C PRO A 80 8.08 7.72 -17.85
N HIS A 81 9.08 7.23 -17.13
CA HIS A 81 10.27 7.95 -16.70
C HIS A 81 10.03 9.09 -15.69
N ALA A 82 8.81 9.26 -15.18
CA ALA A 82 8.52 10.16 -14.06
C ALA A 82 8.62 9.43 -12.70
N LEU A 83 8.94 10.18 -11.65
CA LEU A 83 8.71 9.80 -10.26
C LEU A 83 7.41 10.45 -9.79
N THR A 84 6.40 9.63 -9.46
CA THR A 84 5.09 10.10 -9.00
C THR A 84 4.80 9.54 -7.62
N VAL A 85 4.45 10.43 -6.70
CA VAL A 85 4.14 10.07 -5.31
C VAL A 85 2.68 10.34 -4.98
N ALA A 86 2.11 9.50 -4.11
CA ALA A 86 0.78 9.73 -3.58
C ALA A 86 0.74 9.49 -2.07
N SER A 87 -0.11 10.23 -1.37
CA SER A 87 -0.40 9.97 0.04
C SER A 87 -1.24 8.71 0.28
N ASP A 88 -0.99 7.66 -0.51
CA ASP A 88 -1.71 6.39 -0.55
C ASP A 88 -0.69 5.27 -0.88
N SER A 89 -0.85 4.11 -0.25
CA SER A 89 0.05 2.97 -0.41
C SER A 89 0.11 2.40 -1.84
N HIS A 90 -0.97 2.51 -2.62
CA HIS A 90 -1.10 1.85 -3.93
C HIS A 90 -0.58 2.67 -5.11
N SER A 91 0.18 3.73 -4.85
CA SER A 91 0.94 4.47 -5.88
C SER A 91 1.88 3.59 -6.69
N ASN A 92 2.26 2.42 -6.19
CA ASN A 92 3.05 1.44 -6.94
C ASN A 92 2.38 1.07 -8.28
N MET A 93 1.06 1.23 -8.40
CA MET A 93 0.31 1.04 -9.65
C MET A 93 0.94 1.77 -10.84
N TYR A 94 1.55 2.94 -10.64
CA TYR A 94 2.16 3.73 -11.72
C TYR A 94 3.30 2.99 -12.43
N GLY A 95 3.93 2.03 -11.76
CA GLY A 95 4.95 1.18 -12.35
C GLY A 95 4.47 0.36 -13.54
N GLY A 96 3.16 0.11 -13.66
CA GLY A 96 2.60 -0.59 -14.81
C GLY A 96 2.74 0.15 -16.15
N VAL A 97 2.92 1.48 -16.10
CA VAL A 97 3.19 2.34 -17.29
C VAL A 97 4.64 2.82 -17.34
N GLY A 98 5.55 2.22 -16.58
CA GLY A 98 6.97 2.62 -16.53
C GLY A 98 7.25 3.91 -15.74
N CYS A 99 6.32 4.32 -14.87
CA CYS A 99 6.50 5.42 -13.93
C CYS A 99 6.97 4.87 -12.57
N VAL A 100 7.98 5.46 -11.95
CA VAL A 100 8.33 5.13 -10.57
C VAL A 100 7.23 5.68 -9.66
N GLY A 101 6.40 4.78 -9.13
CA GLY A 101 5.33 5.11 -8.19
C GLY A 101 5.68 4.64 -6.79
N THR A 102 5.62 5.53 -5.80
CA THR A 102 5.95 5.19 -4.41
C THR A 102 5.14 6.01 -3.40
N PRO A 103 4.75 5.41 -2.26
CA PRO A 103 3.86 6.08 -1.32
C PRO A 103 4.58 7.13 -0.48
N ILE A 104 3.83 8.15 -0.10
CA ILE A 104 4.21 9.14 0.90
C ILE A 104 3.12 9.21 1.98
N VAL A 105 3.40 9.87 3.10
CA VAL A 105 2.41 10.07 4.17
C VAL A 105 1.89 11.51 4.20
N ARG A 106 0.93 11.80 5.08
CA ARG A 106 0.28 13.13 5.13
C ARG A 106 1.29 14.26 5.38
N THR A 107 2.23 14.04 6.29
CA THR A 107 3.27 15.02 6.62
C THR A 107 4.25 15.23 5.46
N ASP A 108 4.64 14.17 4.75
CA ASP A 108 5.46 14.31 3.54
C ASP A 108 4.74 15.12 2.46
N ALA A 109 3.43 14.88 2.27
CA ALA A 109 2.65 15.62 1.29
C ALA A 109 2.64 17.12 1.61
N ALA A 110 2.39 17.50 2.87
CA ALA A 110 2.45 18.90 3.30
C ALA A 110 3.85 19.51 3.09
N ALA A 111 4.91 18.78 3.44
CA ALA A 111 6.29 19.21 3.22
C ALA A 111 6.59 19.41 1.73
N LEU A 112 6.26 18.44 0.88
CA LEU A 112 6.44 18.50 -0.57
C LEU A 112 5.66 19.65 -1.20
N TRP A 113 4.44 19.91 -0.73
CA TRP A 113 3.66 21.06 -1.18
C TRP A 113 4.37 22.38 -0.86
N ALA A 114 4.98 22.50 0.32
CA ALA A 114 5.63 23.72 0.77
C ALA A 114 7.00 23.95 0.11
N THR A 115 7.81 22.89 0.00
CA THR A 115 9.24 23.01 -0.35
C THR A 115 9.62 22.41 -1.70
N GLY A 116 8.80 21.50 -2.24
CA GLY A 116 9.17 20.69 -3.41
C GLY A 116 10.24 19.62 -3.12
N GLN A 117 10.62 19.44 -1.86
CA GLN A 117 11.73 18.57 -1.46
C GLN A 117 11.31 17.56 -0.38
N THR A 118 11.95 16.39 -0.39
CA THR A 118 11.78 15.33 0.61
C THR A 118 13.01 14.43 0.64
N TRP A 119 13.19 13.68 1.72
CA TRP A 119 14.19 12.61 1.81
C TRP A 119 13.60 11.27 1.42
N TRP A 120 14.47 10.43 0.84
CA TRP A 120 14.20 9.02 0.55
C TRP A 120 15.38 8.19 1.02
N GLN A 121 15.10 7.07 1.68
CA GLN A 121 16.10 6.02 1.81
C GLN A 121 16.18 5.31 0.46
N VAL A 122 17.38 5.20 -0.10
CA VAL A 122 17.58 4.45 -1.35
C VAL A 122 17.27 2.97 -1.08
N PRO A 123 16.23 2.39 -1.70
CA PRO A 123 15.88 1.00 -1.46
C PRO A 123 16.86 0.07 -2.16
N ARG A 124 16.98 -1.16 -1.65
CA ARG A 124 17.67 -2.21 -2.40
C ARG A 124 16.90 -2.51 -3.68
N MET A 125 17.62 -2.79 -4.76
CA MET A 125 17.03 -3.16 -6.05
C MET A 125 16.85 -4.67 -6.13
N VAL A 126 15.67 -5.14 -6.54
CA VAL A 126 15.39 -6.56 -6.80
C VAL A 126 14.94 -6.73 -8.24
N ARG A 127 15.59 -7.64 -8.95
CA ARG A 127 15.18 -8.03 -10.29
C ARG A 127 14.15 -9.16 -10.21
N VAL A 128 12.99 -8.97 -10.83
CA VAL A 128 11.98 -10.02 -11.01
C VAL A 128 11.89 -10.34 -12.50
N GLU A 129 12.33 -11.53 -12.89
CA GLU A 129 12.34 -12.00 -14.26
C GLU A 129 11.13 -12.90 -14.54
N PHE A 130 10.30 -12.50 -15.50
CA PHE A 130 9.21 -13.33 -16.01
C PHE A 130 9.65 -14.15 -17.23
N LYS A 131 9.37 -15.45 -17.19
CA LYS A 131 9.55 -16.40 -18.30
C LYS A 131 8.20 -16.87 -18.85
N GLY A 132 8.19 -17.29 -20.11
CA GLY A 132 7.00 -17.86 -20.74
C GLY A 132 5.84 -16.87 -20.85
N LYS A 133 4.63 -17.40 -21.05
CA LYS A 133 3.40 -16.62 -21.27
C LYS A 133 2.25 -17.20 -20.48
N LEU A 134 1.35 -16.34 -19.99
CA LEU A 134 0.12 -16.75 -19.31
C LEU A 134 -0.76 -17.64 -20.19
N ALA A 135 -1.32 -18.69 -19.58
CA ALA A 135 -2.36 -19.50 -20.21
C ALA A 135 -3.65 -18.68 -20.40
N PRO A 136 -4.51 -19.02 -21.38
CA PRO A 136 -5.79 -18.34 -21.58
C PRO A 136 -6.63 -18.32 -20.29
N GLY A 137 -7.15 -17.14 -19.95
CA GLY A 137 -7.99 -16.92 -18.75
C GLY A 137 -7.20 -16.71 -17.45
N VAL A 138 -5.87 -16.80 -17.48
CA VAL A 138 -4.99 -16.32 -16.41
C VAL A 138 -4.65 -14.85 -16.67
N SER A 139 -4.60 -14.04 -15.62
CA SER A 139 -4.46 -12.58 -15.68
C SER A 139 -3.34 -12.06 -14.77
N GLY A 140 -3.01 -10.79 -14.90
CA GLY A 140 -2.06 -10.11 -14.00
C GLY A 140 -2.45 -10.19 -12.51
N LYS A 141 -3.74 -10.36 -12.19
CA LYS A 141 -4.20 -10.60 -10.81
C LYS A 141 -3.68 -11.92 -10.25
N ASP A 142 -3.74 -12.97 -11.07
CA ASP A 142 -3.27 -14.30 -10.70
C ASP A 142 -1.75 -14.29 -10.50
N VAL A 143 -1.03 -13.54 -11.35
CA VAL A 143 0.44 -13.38 -11.25
C VAL A 143 0.84 -12.80 -9.90
N ILE A 144 0.26 -11.66 -9.50
CA ILE A 144 0.69 -11.00 -8.25
C ILE A 144 0.24 -11.75 -7.00
N VAL A 145 -0.92 -12.42 -7.04
CA VAL A 145 -1.32 -13.33 -5.95
C VAL A 145 -0.34 -14.50 -5.82
N ALA A 146 0.07 -15.11 -6.94
CA ALA A 146 1.03 -16.18 -6.93
C ALA A 146 2.42 -15.73 -6.48
N LEU A 147 2.90 -14.54 -6.91
CA LEU A 147 4.16 -13.96 -6.43
C LEU A 147 4.16 -13.77 -4.90
N CYS A 148 3.09 -13.18 -4.35
CA CYS A 148 2.92 -13.01 -2.90
C CYS A 148 2.92 -14.35 -2.14
N GLY A 149 2.43 -15.42 -2.76
CA GLY A 149 2.41 -16.77 -2.17
C GLY A 149 3.73 -17.52 -2.30
N SER A 150 4.41 -17.37 -3.44
CA SER A 150 5.65 -18.07 -3.79
C SER A 150 6.88 -17.45 -3.11
N PHE A 151 6.98 -16.13 -3.10
CA PHE A 151 8.05 -15.37 -2.46
C PHE A 151 7.51 -14.67 -1.22
N ASN A 152 7.25 -15.46 -0.18
CA ASN A 152 6.52 -15.01 1.02
C ASN A 152 7.39 -14.82 2.27
N LYS A 153 8.72 -14.89 2.12
CA LYS A 153 9.73 -14.75 3.17
C LYS A 153 10.44 -13.39 3.11
N ASP A 154 9.68 -12.36 2.73
CA ASP A 154 10.11 -10.96 2.69
C ASP A 154 11.26 -10.68 1.71
N GLU A 155 11.37 -11.49 0.65
CA GLU A 155 12.38 -11.39 -0.41
C GLU A 155 12.39 -10.02 -1.08
N VAL A 156 11.24 -9.32 -1.10
CA VAL A 156 11.08 -7.98 -1.69
C VAL A 156 10.67 -6.90 -0.67
N LEU A 157 10.66 -7.22 0.63
CA LEU A 157 10.29 -6.23 1.65
C LEU A 157 11.17 -4.99 1.54
N ASN A 158 10.51 -3.84 1.41
CA ASN A 158 11.08 -2.51 1.25
C ASN A 158 12.04 -2.36 0.05
N ALA A 159 11.95 -3.25 -0.94
CA ALA A 159 12.76 -3.18 -2.16
C ALA A 159 12.09 -2.33 -3.24
N ALA A 160 12.90 -1.81 -4.17
CA ALA A 160 12.42 -1.40 -5.47
C ALA A 160 12.55 -2.58 -6.44
N ILE A 161 11.43 -3.00 -7.02
CA ILE A 161 11.37 -4.09 -7.98
C ILE A 161 11.49 -3.53 -9.40
N GLU A 162 12.38 -4.13 -10.17
CA GLU A 162 12.39 -4.03 -11.63
C GLU A 162 11.88 -5.33 -12.25
N PHE A 163 10.79 -5.24 -13.02
CA PHE A 163 10.26 -6.38 -13.77
C PHE A 163 10.98 -6.51 -15.11
N THR A 164 11.51 -7.70 -15.40
CA THR A 164 12.32 -8.00 -16.59
C THR A 164 11.93 -9.35 -17.19
N GLY A 165 12.61 -9.78 -18.25
CA GLY A 165 12.44 -11.09 -18.87
C GLY A 165 11.46 -11.10 -20.04
N GLU A 166 11.54 -12.15 -20.84
CA GLU A 166 10.74 -12.30 -22.07
C GLU A 166 9.23 -12.33 -21.82
N GLY A 167 8.79 -12.73 -20.61
CA GLY A 167 7.38 -12.81 -20.27
C GLY A 167 6.69 -11.45 -20.18
N VAL A 168 7.44 -10.37 -19.93
CA VAL A 168 6.89 -9.01 -19.79
C VAL A 168 6.18 -8.55 -21.06
N GLN A 169 6.71 -8.87 -22.23
CA GLN A 169 6.14 -8.45 -23.53
C GLN A 169 4.78 -9.10 -23.81
N HIS A 170 4.41 -10.14 -23.07
CA HIS A 170 3.13 -10.83 -23.19
C HIS A 170 2.05 -10.31 -22.25
N LEU A 171 2.40 -9.38 -21.35
CA LEU A 171 1.48 -8.75 -20.41
C LEU A 171 0.98 -7.42 -20.98
N SER A 172 -0.34 -7.25 -21.02
CA SER A 172 -0.98 -5.97 -21.32
C SER A 172 -0.69 -4.92 -20.24
N ILE A 173 -0.88 -3.64 -20.56
CA ILE A 173 -0.70 -2.56 -19.57
C ILE A 173 -1.65 -2.72 -18.38
N ASP A 174 -2.89 -3.17 -18.59
CA ASP A 174 -3.83 -3.37 -17.47
C ASP A 174 -3.39 -4.50 -16.53
N GLU A 175 -2.75 -5.55 -17.06
CA GLU A 175 -2.13 -6.61 -16.25
C GLU A 175 -0.89 -6.09 -15.51
N ARG A 176 -0.05 -5.28 -16.16
CA ARG A 176 1.12 -4.64 -15.52
C ARG A 176 0.68 -3.69 -14.41
N LEU A 177 -0.35 -2.88 -14.62
CA LEU A 177 -0.95 -2.00 -13.61
C LEU A 177 -1.47 -2.81 -12.42
N THR A 178 -2.12 -3.95 -12.67
CA THR A 178 -2.60 -4.87 -11.62
C THR A 178 -1.45 -5.42 -10.79
N ILE A 179 -0.40 -5.93 -11.46
CA ILE A 179 0.78 -6.49 -10.80
C ILE A 179 1.50 -5.41 -9.99
N ALA A 180 1.77 -4.26 -10.61
CA ALA A 180 2.46 -3.13 -9.99
C ALA A 180 1.69 -2.61 -8.77
N ASN A 181 0.35 -2.47 -8.84
CA ASN A 181 -0.50 -2.04 -7.73
C ASN A 181 -0.29 -2.91 -6.48
N MET A 182 -0.34 -4.24 -6.65
CA MET A 182 -0.28 -5.20 -5.55
C MET A 182 1.14 -5.60 -5.14
N THR A 183 2.19 -5.03 -5.74
CA THR A 183 3.55 -5.11 -5.15
C THR A 183 3.60 -4.51 -3.74
N THR A 184 2.67 -3.59 -3.45
CA THR A 184 2.39 -3.06 -2.10
C THR A 184 2.12 -4.19 -1.10
N GLU A 185 1.23 -5.13 -1.43
CA GLU A 185 0.90 -6.27 -0.56
C GLU A 185 2.00 -7.34 -0.53
N TRP A 186 2.83 -7.39 -1.57
CA TRP A 186 4.03 -8.23 -1.59
C TRP A 186 5.13 -7.67 -0.66
N GLY A 187 5.08 -6.38 -0.35
CA GLY A 187 5.99 -5.70 0.58
C GLY A 187 6.99 -4.76 -0.10
N ALA A 188 6.92 -4.58 -1.41
CA ALA A 188 7.83 -3.71 -2.14
C ALA A 188 7.40 -2.23 -2.10
N LEU A 189 8.39 -1.34 -2.17
CA LEU A 189 8.20 0.11 -2.20
C LEU A 189 7.86 0.65 -3.58
N VAL A 190 8.33 -0.05 -4.60
CA VAL A 190 8.22 0.29 -6.02
C VAL A 190 8.17 -1.02 -6.80
N GLY A 191 7.38 -1.07 -7.87
CA GLY A 191 7.43 -2.16 -8.84
C GLY A 191 7.20 -1.66 -10.25
N VAL A 192 8.28 -1.54 -11.04
CA VAL A 192 8.27 -0.85 -12.34
C VAL A 192 8.47 -1.83 -13.49
N PHE A 193 7.62 -1.68 -14.50
CA PHE A 193 7.75 -2.36 -15.79
C PHE A 193 8.50 -1.48 -16.80
N PRO A 194 9.19 -2.08 -17.78
CA PRO A 194 9.89 -1.33 -18.81
C PRO A 194 8.93 -0.61 -19.76
N VAL A 195 9.43 0.46 -20.37
CA VAL A 195 8.75 1.15 -21.48
C VAL A 195 9.09 0.45 -22.78
N ASP A 196 8.28 -0.56 -23.13
CA ASP A 196 8.46 -1.39 -24.32
C ASP A 196 7.41 -1.09 -25.40
N ALA A 197 7.40 -1.88 -26.47
CA ALA A 197 6.44 -1.74 -27.57
C ALA A 197 4.98 -1.81 -27.10
N VAL A 198 4.67 -2.62 -26.08
CA VAL A 198 3.31 -2.74 -25.53
C VAL A 198 2.87 -1.43 -24.87
N ALA A 199 3.77 -0.78 -24.12
CA ALA A 199 3.52 0.53 -23.52
C ALA A 199 3.36 1.63 -24.58
N LEU A 200 4.23 1.66 -25.58
CA LEU A 200 4.15 2.63 -26.68
C LEU A 200 2.84 2.49 -27.47
N ASP A 201 2.46 1.25 -27.81
CA ASP A 201 1.21 0.98 -28.52
C ASP A 201 -0.03 1.32 -27.67
N TRP A 202 0.06 1.15 -26.35
CA TRP A 202 -1.01 1.56 -25.44
C TRP A 202 -1.19 3.09 -25.43
N TYR A 203 -0.10 3.86 -25.37
CA TYR A 203 -0.16 5.31 -25.47
C TYR A 203 -0.64 5.80 -26.84
N GLU A 204 -0.28 5.12 -27.94
CA GLU A 204 -0.85 5.41 -29.27
C GLU A 204 -2.37 5.25 -29.29
N ARG A 205 -2.89 4.16 -28.70
CA ARG A 205 -4.34 3.95 -28.60
C ARG A 205 -5.00 5.01 -27.72
N MET A 206 -4.35 5.43 -26.63
CA MET A 206 -4.84 6.50 -25.77
C MET A 206 -4.91 7.85 -26.51
N LEU A 207 -3.87 8.22 -27.25
CA LEU A 207 -3.88 9.42 -28.10
C LEU A 207 -5.00 9.38 -29.12
N LYS A 208 -5.14 8.26 -29.84
CA LYS A 208 -6.23 8.07 -30.82
C LYS A 208 -7.61 8.18 -30.16
N LYS A 209 -7.80 7.64 -28.95
CA LYS A 209 -9.05 7.79 -28.19
C LYS A 209 -9.32 9.27 -27.85
N LEU A 210 -8.31 10.04 -27.44
CA LEU A 210 -8.44 11.46 -27.14
C LEU A 210 -8.76 12.30 -28.40
N GLU A 211 -8.10 12.00 -29.52
CA GLU A 211 -8.38 12.62 -30.83
C GLU A 211 -9.81 12.33 -31.28
N LEU A 212 -10.29 11.08 -31.18
CA LEU A 212 -11.65 10.73 -31.61
C LEU A 212 -12.75 11.43 -30.79
N ARG A 213 -12.51 11.77 -29.51
CA ARG A 213 -13.47 12.53 -28.70
C ARG A 213 -13.70 13.95 -29.18
N THR A 214 -12.79 14.48 -29.97
CA THR A 214 -12.87 15.85 -30.47
C THR A 214 -13.33 15.96 -31.93
N PHE A 215 -13.41 14.84 -32.65
CA PHE A 215 -13.98 14.76 -34.00
C PHE A 215 -15.34 14.05 -34.00
N SER A 216 -16.40 14.73 -33.54
CA SER A 216 -17.78 14.24 -33.64
C SER A 216 -18.52 14.66 -34.94
N THR A 217 -17.86 15.29 -35.90
CA THR A 217 -18.46 15.57 -37.22
C THR A 217 -17.44 15.46 -38.35
N PRO A 218 -17.40 14.34 -39.09
CA PRO A 218 -16.60 14.19 -40.31
C PRO A 218 -17.03 15.10 -41.47
N ALA A 219 -18.17 15.80 -41.35
CA ALA A 219 -18.77 16.60 -42.41
C ALA A 219 -18.19 18.03 -42.55
N LEU A 220 -17.36 18.50 -41.61
CA LEU A 220 -16.81 19.86 -41.61
C LEU A 220 -15.29 19.81 -41.74
N GLY A 221 -14.83 19.75 -43.00
CA GLY A 221 -13.41 19.78 -43.36
C GLY A 221 -12.71 21.11 -43.05
N SER A 222 -11.37 21.01 -42.92
CA SER A 222 -10.29 22.03 -43.03
C SER A 222 -10.43 23.41 -42.34
N SER A 223 -11.54 23.71 -41.70
CA SER A 223 -11.87 25.01 -41.08
C SER A 223 -12.01 24.96 -39.56
N ILE A 224 -12.01 23.74 -38.98
CA ILE A 224 -12.03 23.53 -37.54
C ILE A 224 -10.57 23.42 -37.06
N PRO A 225 -10.14 24.26 -36.08
CA PRO A 225 -8.80 24.13 -35.51
C PRO A 225 -8.59 22.73 -34.94
N PRO A 226 -7.36 22.18 -35.00
CA PRO A 226 -7.09 20.89 -34.42
C PRO A 226 -7.50 20.90 -32.95
N PRO A 227 -7.97 19.75 -32.42
CA PRO A 227 -8.35 19.68 -31.03
C PRO A 227 -7.22 20.11 -30.10
N PRO A 228 -7.55 20.72 -28.94
CA PRO A 228 -6.54 21.06 -27.96
C PRO A 228 -5.78 19.79 -27.56
N GLU A 229 -4.47 19.83 -27.74
CA GLU A 229 -3.59 18.73 -27.37
C GLU A 229 -3.64 18.54 -25.85
N HIS A 230 -3.78 17.29 -25.40
CA HIS A 230 -3.82 17.01 -23.98
C HIS A 230 -2.49 17.44 -23.34
N PRO A 231 -2.50 18.14 -22.19
CA PRO A 231 -1.28 18.74 -21.61
C PRO A 231 -0.19 17.73 -21.18
N ARG A 232 -0.46 16.42 -21.23
CA ARG A 232 0.36 15.37 -20.62
C ARG A 232 0.36 14.09 -21.44
N ILE A 233 -0.74 13.69 -22.06
CA ILE A 233 -0.75 12.56 -22.99
C ILE A 233 -0.76 13.13 -24.40
N ASN A 234 0.42 13.37 -24.96
CA ASN A 234 0.55 14.04 -26.24
C ASN A 234 1.62 13.43 -27.14
N ARG A 235 1.58 13.80 -28.42
CA ARG A 235 2.44 13.24 -29.46
C ARG A 235 3.91 13.51 -29.15
N ALA A 236 4.23 14.73 -28.74
CA ALA A 236 5.59 15.14 -28.39
C ALA A 236 6.22 14.28 -27.27
N ARG A 237 5.47 14.02 -26.18
CA ARG A 237 5.97 13.16 -25.10
C ARG A 237 6.10 11.70 -25.54
N LEU A 238 5.18 11.19 -26.36
CA LEU A 238 5.28 9.82 -26.87
C LEU A 238 6.49 9.63 -27.79
N ASP A 239 6.77 10.60 -28.67
CA ASP A 239 7.93 10.55 -29.55
C ASP A 239 9.24 10.67 -28.75
N ALA A 240 9.25 11.49 -27.68
CA ALA A 240 10.39 11.54 -26.76
C ALA A 240 10.65 10.19 -26.06
N LEU A 241 9.61 9.42 -25.69
CA LEU A 241 9.78 8.08 -25.13
C LEU A 241 10.43 7.11 -26.13
N ARG A 242 10.04 7.17 -27.40
CA ARG A 242 10.63 6.35 -28.48
C ARG A 242 12.12 6.62 -28.63
N THR A 243 12.53 7.88 -28.47
CA THR A 243 13.94 8.27 -28.58
C THR A 243 14.75 7.90 -27.33
N ALA A 244 14.18 8.06 -26.13
CA ALA A 244 14.92 7.90 -24.88
C ALA A 244 15.36 6.45 -24.60
N ASN A 245 14.56 5.44 -24.98
CA ASN A 245 14.81 4.00 -24.78
C ASN A 245 15.60 3.67 -23.50
N LEU A 246 15.10 4.13 -22.34
CA LEU A 246 15.76 3.90 -21.05
C LEU A 246 15.69 2.41 -20.66
N ARG A 247 16.84 1.85 -20.29
CA ARG A 247 17.00 0.47 -19.83
C ARG A 247 18.08 0.44 -18.77
N SER A 248 18.04 -0.57 -17.91
CA SER A 248 19.12 -0.83 -16.97
C SER A 248 20.41 -1.19 -17.71
N ASP A 249 21.55 -0.78 -17.13
CA ASP A 249 22.87 -1.08 -17.66
C ASP A 249 23.13 -2.60 -17.67
N ALA A 250 23.99 -3.06 -18.58
CA ALA A 250 24.27 -4.50 -18.75
C ALA A 250 24.94 -5.13 -17.51
N ASP A 251 25.64 -4.31 -16.73
CA ASP A 251 26.33 -4.65 -15.48
C ASP A 251 25.60 -4.13 -14.23
N ALA A 252 24.33 -3.73 -14.34
CA ALA A 252 23.52 -3.32 -13.20
C ALA A 252 23.46 -4.41 -12.13
N GLU A 253 23.80 -4.05 -10.89
CA GLU A 253 23.77 -4.94 -9.74
C GLU A 253 22.41 -4.95 -9.04
N TYR A 254 21.96 -6.14 -8.64
CA TYR A 254 20.71 -6.33 -7.90
C TYR A 254 20.99 -7.06 -6.59
N SER A 255 20.30 -6.66 -5.53
CA SER A 255 20.38 -7.33 -4.22
C SER A 255 19.82 -8.76 -4.23
N SER A 256 18.92 -9.05 -5.17
CA SER A 256 18.34 -10.38 -5.38
C SER A 256 17.81 -10.49 -6.81
N HIS A 257 17.81 -11.70 -7.34
CA HIS A 257 17.22 -12.02 -8.64
C HIS A 257 16.19 -13.14 -8.47
N LEU A 258 14.92 -12.79 -8.65
CA LEU A 258 13.78 -13.68 -8.56
C LEU A 258 13.35 -14.06 -9.99
N VAL A 259 13.10 -15.34 -10.24
CA VAL A 259 12.64 -15.84 -11.54
C VAL A 259 11.28 -16.51 -11.35
N PHE A 260 10.31 -16.19 -12.21
CA PHE A 260 8.95 -16.71 -12.15
C PHE A 260 8.43 -17.09 -13.54
N ASP A 261 7.98 -18.33 -13.71
CA ASP A 261 7.50 -18.85 -14.99
C ASP A 261 5.98 -18.71 -15.14
N LEU A 262 5.56 -17.76 -15.99
CA LEU A 262 4.17 -17.46 -16.27
C LEU A 262 3.40 -18.63 -16.90
N SER A 263 4.09 -19.52 -17.62
CA SER A 263 3.46 -20.64 -18.33
C SER A 263 2.97 -21.75 -17.41
N THR A 264 3.42 -21.75 -16.16
CA THR A 264 3.05 -22.73 -15.13
C THR A 264 1.87 -22.26 -14.27
N LEU A 265 1.38 -21.05 -14.49
CA LEU A 265 0.35 -20.43 -13.68
C LEU A 265 -1.06 -20.81 -14.18
N VAL A 266 -1.95 -21.08 -13.23
CA VAL A 266 -3.41 -21.21 -13.42
C VAL A 266 -4.11 -20.01 -12.78
N PRO A 267 -5.44 -19.83 -12.85
CA PRO A 267 -6.10 -18.80 -12.03
C PRO A 267 -5.86 -19.05 -10.53
N TYR A 268 -5.70 -17.99 -9.76
CA TYR A 268 -5.35 -18.05 -8.33
C TYR A 268 -6.32 -17.24 -7.49
N VAL A 269 -6.55 -17.73 -6.28
CA VAL A 269 -7.38 -17.05 -5.27
C VAL A 269 -6.57 -16.90 -4.00
N SER A 270 -6.52 -15.66 -3.50
CA SER A 270 -5.91 -15.36 -2.22
C SER A 270 -6.95 -15.39 -1.10
N GLY A 271 -6.65 -16.06 0.01
CA GLY A 271 -7.46 -16.03 1.22
C GLY A 271 -7.74 -17.40 1.85
N PRO A 272 -8.51 -17.41 2.96
CA PRO A 272 -9.20 -16.25 3.52
C PRO A 272 -8.27 -15.31 4.29
N ASN A 273 -8.62 -14.03 4.33
CA ASN A 273 -8.11 -13.02 5.27
C ASN A 273 -6.60 -12.72 5.29
N SER A 274 -5.85 -13.18 4.30
CA SER A 274 -4.43 -12.86 4.10
C SER A 274 -4.07 -12.96 2.63
N VAL A 275 -3.31 -11.97 2.13
CA VAL A 275 -2.86 -11.94 0.73
C VAL A 275 -1.82 -13.04 0.45
N LYS A 276 -1.03 -13.41 1.47
CA LYS A 276 0.02 -14.43 1.39
C LYS A 276 -0.54 -15.86 1.34
N ILE A 277 -1.83 -16.08 1.61
CA ILE A 277 -2.48 -17.40 1.44
C ILE A 277 -2.95 -17.51 -0.01
N ALA A 278 -2.08 -18.00 -0.91
CA ALA A 278 -2.38 -18.12 -2.32
C ALA A 278 -2.74 -19.57 -2.70
N ASN A 279 -3.89 -19.77 -3.34
CA ASN A 279 -4.39 -21.08 -3.72
C ASN A 279 -4.63 -21.15 -5.23
N PRO A 280 -4.20 -22.23 -5.93
CA PRO A 280 -4.67 -22.51 -7.27
C PRO A 280 -6.19 -22.67 -7.27
N LEU A 281 -6.90 -21.93 -8.13
CA LEU A 281 -8.35 -21.97 -8.21
C LEU A 281 -8.92 -23.38 -8.45
N PRO A 282 -8.36 -24.22 -9.36
CA PRO A 282 -8.91 -25.56 -9.59
C PRO A 282 -8.96 -26.41 -8.31
N LYS A 283 -7.98 -26.24 -7.41
CA LYS A 283 -7.95 -26.94 -6.12
C LYS A 283 -8.94 -26.33 -5.12
N LEU A 284 -9.05 -25.00 -5.09
CA LEU A 284 -9.94 -24.31 -4.15
C LEU A 284 -11.42 -24.54 -4.49
N GLU A 285 -11.76 -24.66 -5.78
CA GLU A 285 -13.12 -24.89 -6.26
C GLU A 285 -13.73 -26.21 -5.74
N GLU A 286 -12.91 -27.23 -5.48
CA GLU A 286 -13.34 -28.51 -4.88
C GLU A 286 -13.99 -28.31 -3.51
N ALA A 287 -13.58 -27.28 -2.76
CA ALA A 287 -14.12 -26.99 -1.43
C ALA A 287 -15.52 -26.36 -1.47
N LYS A 288 -16.01 -25.92 -2.65
CA LYS A 288 -17.36 -25.34 -2.83
C LYS A 288 -17.68 -24.24 -1.81
N ILE A 289 -16.69 -23.39 -1.52
CA ILE A 289 -16.82 -22.32 -0.51
C ILE A 289 -17.91 -21.35 -0.96
N LYS A 290 -19.06 -21.40 -0.28
CA LYS A 290 -20.19 -20.49 -0.54
C LYS A 290 -19.78 -19.04 -0.31
N ILE A 291 -20.31 -18.15 -1.13
CA ILE A 291 -20.11 -16.71 -0.98
C ILE A 291 -21.45 -16.01 -0.77
N ASN A 292 -21.42 -14.87 -0.08
CA ASN A 292 -22.57 -13.99 0.12
C ASN A 292 -22.46 -12.73 -0.74
N LYS A 293 -21.23 -12.22 -0.92
CA LYS A 293 -20.98 -10.98 -1.64
C LYS A 293 -19.79 -11.12 -2.60
N ALA A 294 -19.94 -10.54 -3.78
CA ALA A 294 -18.90 -10.45 -4.80
C ALA A 294 -18.63 -8.97 -5.14
N TYR A 295 -17.38 -8.61 -5.46
CA TYR A 295 -17.01 -7.21 -5.71
C TYR A 295 -16.06 -7.06 -6.90
N LEU A 296 -16.50 -6.31 -7.91
CA LEU A 296 -15.67 -5.84 -9.03
C LEU A 296 -15.53 -4.32 -8.93
N LEU A 297 -14.48 -3.88 -8.23
CA LEU A 297 -14.19 -2.48 -7.91
C LEU A 297 -12.73 -2.34 -7.46
N SER A 298 -12.33 -1.10 -7.13
CA SER A 298 -10.99 -0.65 -6.72
C SER A 298 -10.04 -0.27 -7.86
N CYS A 299 -8.93 0.39 -7.49
CA CYS A 299 -7.84 0.74 -8.42
C CYS A 299 -7.12 -0.49 -8.99
N THR A 300 -7.24 -1.65 -8.34
CA THR A 300 -6.51 -2.87 -8.73
C THR A 300 -7.11 -3.48 -9.97
N ASN A 301 -8.42 -3.73 -9.99
CA ASN A 301 -9.14 -4.33 -11.12
C ASN A 301 -10.59 -3.80 -11.18
N ALA A 302 -10.79 -2.79 -12.02
CA ALA A 302 -12.09 -2.22 -12.37
C ALA A 302 -11.99 -1.32 -13.61
N ARG A 303 -10.99 -1.56 -14.47
CA ARG A 303 -10.82 -0.87 -15.77
C ARG A 303 -11.78 -1.47 -16.79
N ALA A 304 -11.90 -0.85 -17.96
CA ALA A 304 -12.82 -1.31 -18.99
C ALA A 304 -12.58 -2.77 -19.41
N SER A 305 -11.31 -3.20 -19.49
CA SER A 305 -10.93 -4.59 -19.76
C SER A 305 -11.33 -5.56 -18.64
N ASP A 306 -11.22 -5.15 -17.38
CA ASP A 306 -11.65 -5.94 -16.22
C ASP A 306 -13.19 -6.12 -16.22
N ILE A 307 -13.92 -5.05 -16.55
CA ILE A 307 -15.39 -5.05 -16.68
C ILE A 307 -15.82 -5.95 -17.85
N ALA A 308 -15.15 -5.84 -19.01
CA ALA A 308 -15.41 -6.69 -20.16
C ALA A 308 -15.15 -8.17 -19.85
N ALA A 309 -14.07 -8.48 -19.13
CA ALA A 309 -13.78 -9.85 -18.70
C ALA A 309 -14.88 -10.43 -17.80
N ALA A 310 -15.39 -9.64 -16.85
CA ALA A 310 -16.51 -10.05 -16.01
C ALA A 310 -17.83 -10.19 -16.80
N ALA A 311 -18.12 -9.24 -17.69
CA ALA A 311 -19.31 -9.25 -18.54
C ALA A 311 -19.33 -10.48 -19.47
N ALA A 312 -18.18 -10.85 -20.05
CA ALA A 312 -18.06 -12.04 -20.89
C ALA A 312 -18.47 -13.32 -20.13
N VAL A 313 -18.06 -13.45 -18.86
CA VAL A 313 -18.40 -14.60 -18.00
C VAL A 313 -19.89 -14.60 -17.65
N ILE A 314 -20.45 -13.43 -17.34
CA ILE A 314 -21.83 -13.30 -16.87
C ILE A 314 -22.86 -13.34 -18.01
N LYS A 315 -22.45 -13.08 -19.26
CA LYS A 315 -23.35 -13.03 -20.41
C LYS A 315 -24.24 -14.27 -20.50
N GLY A 316 -25.56 -14.04 -20.56
CA GLY A 316 -26.57 -15.11 -20.60
C GLY A 316 -26.93 -15.73 -19.25
N HIS A 317 -26.32 -15.29 -18.16
CA HIS A 317 -26.56 -15.79 -16.80
C HIS A 317 -27.21 -14.72 -15.91
N LYS A 318 -27.71 -15.17 -14.75
CA LYS A 318 -28.13 -14.30 -13.65
C LYS A 318 -27.23 -14.56 -12.44
N ILE A 319 -26.99 -13.53 -11.65
CA ILE A 319 -26.31 -13.68 -10.36
C ILE A 319 -27.15 -14.61 -9.48
N ASN A 320 -26.49 -15.47 -8.71
CA ASN A 320 -27.15 -16.37 -7.78
C ASN A 320 -28.04 -15.58 -6.80
N SER A 321 -29.23 -16.08 -6.48
CA SER A 321 -30.20 -15.39 -5.61
C SER A 321 -29.66 -15.10 -4.20
N ASP A 322 -28.70 -15.89 -3.75
CA ASP A 322 -28.10 -15.80 -2.42
C ASP A 322 -26.86 -14.89 -2.42
N VAL A 323 -26.46 -14.36 -3.58
CA VAL A 323 -25.26 -13.53 -3.74
C VAL A 323 -25.60 -12.10 -4.14
N GLN A 324 -24.95 -11.14 -3.51
CA GLN A 324 -24.95 -9.74 -3.95
C GLN A 324 -23.65 -9.42 -4.69
N PHE A 325 -23.74 -9.09 -5.98
CA PHE A 325 -22.58 -8.69 -6.77
C PHE A 325 -22.53 -7.16 -6.92
N PHE A 326 -21.51 -6.53 -6.34
CA PHE A 326 -21.29 -5.09 -6.42
C PHE A 326 -20.26 -4.73 -7.48
N VAL A 327 -20.57 -3.73 -8.31
CA VAL A 327 -19.70 -3.27 -9.40
C VAL A 327 -19.50 -1.77 -9.29
N ALA A 328 -18.25 -1.31 -9.26
CA ALA A 328 -17.89 0.10 -9.34
C ALA A 328 -16.81 0.27 -10.42
N PRO A 329 -16.92 1.25 -11.33
CA PRO A 329 -15.90 1.47 -12.33
C PRO A 329 -14.71 2.21 -11.69
N ALA A 330 -13.50 1.97 -12.19
CA ALA A 330 -12.31 2.67 -11.67
C ALA A 330 -12.40 4.20 -11.88
N SER A 331 -13.16 4.65 -12.87
CA SER A 331 -13.42 6.06 -13.16
C SER A 331 -14.72 6.25 -13.95
N SER A 332 -15.22 7.49 -14.02
CA SER A 332 -16.34 7.84 -14.91
C SER A 332 -16.01 7.61 -16.39
N GLU A 333 -14.75 7.74 -16.77
CA GLU A 333 -14.28 7.49 -18.13
C GLU A 333 -14.31 6.01 -18.47
N VAL A 334 -13.94 5.16 -17.51
CA VAL A 334 -14.06 3.71 -17.61
C VAL A 334 -15.53 3.28 -17.67
N GLN A 335 -16.39 3.88 -16.85
CA GLN A 335 -17.83 3.60 -16.91
C GLN A 335 -18.37 3.86 -18.31
N ARG A 336 -18.07 5.04 -18.86
CA ARG A 336 -18.50 5.41 -20.21
C ARG A 336 -17.97 4.44 -21.28
N GLU A 337 -16.73 3.96 -21.14
CA GLU A 337 -16.19 2.95 -22.08
C GLU A 337 -16.93 1.61 -21.98
N ALA A 338 -17.27 1.16 -20.77
CA ALA A 338 -18.03 -0.07 -20.56
C ALA A 338 -19.50 0.03 -21.00
N GLU A 339 -20.12 1.20 -20.88
CA GLU A 339 -21.46 1.51 -21.42
C GLU A 339 -21.43 1.49 -22.96
N GLN A 340 -20.38 2.06 -23.56
CA GLN A 340 -20.23 2.07 -25.02
C GLN A 340 -20.03 0.66 -25.61
N SER A 341 -19.38 -0.25 -24.90
CA SER A 341 -19.20 -1.64 -25.33
C SER A 341 -20.42 -2.54 -25.05
N GLY A 342 -21.38 -2.09 -24.23
CA GLY A 342 -22.50 -2.91 -23.76
C GLY A 342 -22.16 -3.85 -22.59
N ASP A 343 -20.93 -3.79 -22.07
CA ASP A 343 -20.48 -4.62 -20.96
C ASP A 343 -21.15 -4.18 -19.65
N TRP A 344 -21.37 -2.87 -19.49
CA TRP A 344 -22.05 -2.32 -18.32
C TRP A 344 -23.48 -2.82 -18.21
N GLU A 345 -24.24 -2.77 -19.31
CA GLU A 345 -25.62 -3.25 -19.42
C GLU A 345 -25.70 -4.76 -19.21
N THR A 346 -24.68 -5.51 -19.66
CA THR A 346 -24.61 -6.96 -19.44
C THR A 346 -24.55 -7.28 -17.94
N LEU A 347 -23.74 -6.54 -17.17
CA LEU A 347 -23.66 -6.71 -15.71
C LEU A 347 -24.96 -6.29 -15.01
N ILE A 348 -25.54 -5.15 -15.39
CA ILE A 348 -26.85 -4.70 -14.87
C ILE A 348 -27.93 -5.76 -15.15
N GLY A 349 -27.99 -6.23 -16.39
CA GLY A 349 -28.96 -7.22 -16.86
C GLY A 349 -28.87 -8.54 -16.09
N ALA A 350 -27.70 -8.91 -15.58
CA ALA A 350 -27.52 -10.09 -14.74
C ALA A 350 -27.95 -9.91 -13.27
N GLY A 351 -28.18 -8.66 -12.84
CA GLY A 351 -28.58 -8.29 -11.47
C GLY A 351 -27.48 -7.62 -10.64
N ALA A 352 -26.41 -7.13 -11.25
CA ALA A 352 -25.32 -6.47 -10.52
C ALA A 352 -25.80 -5.17 -9.85
N LYS A 353 -25.30 -4.90 -8.64
CA LYS A 353 -25.56 -3.69 -7.87
C LYS A 353 -24.47 -2.66 -8.14
N LEU A 354 -24.83 -1.55 -8.75
CA LEU A 354 -23.87 -0.53 -9.13
C LEU A 354 -23.49 0.37 -7.95
N LEU A 355 -22.22 0.75 -7.90
CA LEU A 355 -21.65 1.73 -6.99
C LEU A 355 -21.00 2.86 -7.80
N PRO A 356 -20.91 4.09 -7.25
CA PRO A 356 -20.23 5.18 -7.93
C PRO A 356 -18.73 4.90 -8.06
N ALA A 357 -18.07 5.54 -9.03
CA ALA A 357 -16.64 5.46 -9.20
C ALA A 357 -15.90 5.96 -7.94
N GLY A 358 -15.20 5.06 -7.27
CA GLY A 358 -14.55 5.29 -5.97
C GLY A 358 -14.13 3.97 -5.29
N CYS A 359 -13.49 4.08 -4.13
CA CYS A 359 -12.93 2.93 -3.41
C CYS A 359 -14.01 2.01 -2.80
N GLY A 360 -15.02 2.59 -2.14
CA GLY A 360 -16.15 1.84 -1.56
C GLY A 360 -15.70 0.71 -0.61
N PRO A 361 -16.31 -0.49 -0.70
CA PRO A 361 -15.99 -1.63 0.18
C PRO A 361 -14.51 -2.06 0.21
N CYS A 362 -13.69 -1.70 -0.79
CA CYS A 362 -12.25 -1.99 -0.82
C CYS A 362 -11.50 -1.43 0.42
N ILE A 363 -12.01 -0.33 0.98
CA ILE A 363 -11.44 0.34 2.16
C ILE A 363 -12.33 0.17 3.40
N GLY A 364 -13.38 -0.65 3.33
CA GLY A 364 -14.33 -0.85 4.41
C GLY A 364 -15.34 0.29 4.59
N LEU A 365 -15.62 1.07 3.53
CA LEU A 365 -16.59 2.17 3.54
C LEU A 365 -17.73 1.95 2.53
N GLY A 366 -18.87 2.60 2.76
CA GLY A 366 -19.99 2.63 1.82
C GLY A 366 -20.88 1.40 1.85
N THR A 367 -21.67 1.23 0.79
CA THR A 367 -22.69 0.19 0.67
C THR A 367 -22.08 -1.18 0.38
N GLY A 368 -22.63 -2.22 1.00
CA GLY A 368 -22.26 -3.61 0.71
C GLY A 368 -21.10 -4.14 1.53
N LEU A 369 -20.83 -3.62 2.73
CA LEU A 369 -19.83 -4.20 3.63
C LEU A 369 -20.20 -5.63 4.04
N LEU A 370 -19.19 -6.47 4.29
CA LEU A 370 -19.39 -7.82 4.82
C LEU A 370 -19.93 -7.78 6.26
N GLU A 371 -20.87 -8.64 6.55
CA GLU A 371 -21.50 -8.82 7.86
C GLU A 371 -20.89 -10.01 8.62
N GLU A 372 -21.34 -10.23 9.85
CA GLU A 372 -20.83 -11.32 10.67
C GLU A 372 -21.05 -12.69 10.01
N GLY A 373 -19.98 -13.47 9.89
CA GLY A 373 -20.02 -14.83 9.31
C GLY A 373 -20.14 -14.88 7.78
N GLU A 374 -20.26 -13.74 7.10
CA GLU A 374 -20.33 -13.72 5.63
C GLU A 374 -18.98 -14.01 4.96
N VAL A 375 -19.05 -14.55 3.74
CA VAL A 375 -17.90 -14.75 2.86
C VAL A 375 -17.99 -13.82 1.65
N GLY A 376 -16.93 -13.06 1.41
CA GLY A 376 -16.77 -12.17 0.26
C GLY A 376 -15.67 -12.61 -0.68
N ILE A 377 -15.87 -12.48 -1.99
CA ILE A 377 -14.81 -12.59 -3.00
C ILE A 377 -14.70 -11.29 -3.80
N SER A 378 -13.49 -10.78 -4.01
CA SER A 378 -13.31 -9.46 -4.62
C SER A 378 -12.13 -9.38 -5.59
N ALA A 379 -12.23 -8.46 -6.54
CA ALA A 379 -11.12 -8.10 -7.42
C ALA A 379 -10.17 -7.05 -6.80
N THR A 380 -10.36 -6.73 -5.51
CA THR A 380 -9.56 -5.73 -4.79
C THR A 380 -8.19 -6.27 -4.33
N ASN A 381 -7.37 -5.46 -3.67
CA ASN A 381 -6.00 -5.81 -3.29
C ASN A 381 -5.83 -6.32 -1.85
N ARG A 382 -6.77 -6.08 -0.93
CA ARG A 382 -6.61 -6.42 0.50
C ARG A 382 -7.79 -7.19 1.04
N ASN A 383 -7.50 -8.30 1.73
CA ASN A 383 -8.50 -9.13 2.38
C ASN A 383 -8.33 -9.26 3.90
N TYR A 384 -7.45 -8.49 4.56
CA TYR A 384 -7.21 -8.64 6.02
C TYR A 384 -8.51 -8.71 6.85
N LYS A 385 -8.45 -9.41 7.99
CA LYS A 385 -9.57 -9.50 8.94
C LYS A 385 -10.16 -8.11 9.24
N GLY A 386 -11.47 -7.95 9.01
CA GLY A 386 -12.19 -6.68 9.22
C GLY A 386 -11.98 -5.61 8.15
N ARG A 387 -11.22 -5.88 7.07
CA ARG A 387 -10.92 -4.90 6.03
C ARG A 387 -12.16 -4.45 5.24
N MET A 388 -13.03 -5.38 4.90
CA MET A 388 -14.19 -5.15 4.03
C MET A 388 -15.52 -5.11 4.82
N GLY A 389 -15.47 -5.01 6.15
CA GLY A 389 -16.65 -5.09 7.01
C GLY A 389 -16.35 -5.77 8.35
N HIS A 390 -17.21 -6.70 8.76
CA HIS A 390 -17.13 -7.33 10.07
C HIS A 390 -15.83 -8.15 10.27
N PRO A 391 -15.18 -8.09 11.44
CA PRO A 391 -13.96 -8.86 11.71
C PRO A 391 -14.13 -10.39 11.69
N LEU A 392 -15.35 -10.90 11.81
CA LEU A 392 -15.64 -12.35 11.70
C LEU A 392 -16.00 -12.79 10.27
N ALA A 393 -16.01 -11.88 9.30
CA ALA A 393 -16.19 -12.23 7.90
C ALA A 393 -14.92 -12.84 7.30
N GLN A 394 -15.08 -13.59 6.21
CA GLN A 394 -13.98 -14.11 5.41
C GLN A 394 -13.92 -13.38 4.06
N ALA A 395 -12.76 -12.87 3.69
CA ALA A 395 -12.55 -12.19 2.42
C ALA A 395 -11.51 -12.93 1.56
N TYR A 396 -11.82 -13.07 0.28
CA TYR A 396 -11.00 -13.67 -0.77
C TYR A 396 -10.72 -12.66 -1.89
N LEU A 397 -9.56 -12.78 -2.52
CA LEU A 397 -9.17 -11.97 -3.68
C LEU A 397 -9.01 -12.86 -4.90
N ALA A 398 -9.57 -12.45 -6.04
CA ALA A 398 -9.46 -13.18 -7.30
C ALA A 398 -9.51 -12.24 -8.50
N SER A 399 -9.29 -12.75 -9.71
CA SER A 399 -9.44 -11.96 -10.94
C SER A 399 -10.91 -11.60 -11.23
N PRO A 400 -11.18 -10.53 -12.00
CA PRO A 400 -12.55 -10.13 -12.37
C PRO A 400 -13.40 -11.27 -12.92
N ALA A 401 -12.84 -12.11 -13.77
CA ALA A 401 -13.53 -13.26 -14.35
C ALA A 401 -13.92 -14.29 -13.28
N VAL A 402 -13.03 -14.59 -12.34
CA VAL A 402 -13.29 -15.54 -11.24
C VAL A 402 -14.32 -14.98 -10.26
N VAL A 403 -14.27 -13.68 -9.95
CA VAL A 403 -15.29 -13.00 -9.13
C VAL A 403 -16.66 -13.10 -9.79
N ALA A 404 -16.75 -12.81 -11.09
CA ALA A 404 -17.98 -12.89 -11.86
C ALA A 404 -18.55 -14.31 -11.93
N ALA A 405 -17.70 -15.31 -12.19
CA ALA A 405 -18.08 -16.72 -12.19
C ALA A 405 -18.62 -17.15 -10.81
N SER A 406 -17.93 -16.73 -9.75
CA SER A 406 -18.33 -17.05 -8.38
C SER A 406 -19.68 -16.39 -8.02
N ALA A 407 -19.92 -15.17 -8.49
CA ALA A 407 -21.20 -14.47 -8.29
C ALA A 407 -22.39 -15.19 -8.95
N VAL A 408 -22.19 -15.72 -10.16
CA VAL A 408 -23.20 -16.53 -10.87
C VAL A 408 -23.42 -17.88 -10.17
N LYS A 409 -22.35 -18.53 -9.72
CA LYS A 409 -22.41 -19.89 -9.19
C LYS A 409 -22.79 -19.99 -7.71
N GLY A 410 -22.60 -18.93 -6.92
CA GLY A 410 -22.90 -18.91 -5.48
C GLY A 410 -21.77 -19.43 -4.58
N TYR A 411 -20.64 -19.80 -5.16
CA TYR A 411 -19.44 -20.28 -4.47
C TYR A 411 -18.19 -19.92 -5.28
N ILE A 412 -17.00 -19.97 -4.66
CA ILE A 412 -15.74 -19.69 -5.36
C ILE A 412 -15.53 -20.69 -6.50
N ALA A 413 -15.51 -20.20 -7.74
CA ALA A 413 -15.60 -21.06 -8.92
C ALA A 413 -14.85 -20.52 -10.15
N SER A 414 -14.49 -21.45 -11.04
CA SER A 414 -13.87 -21.14 -12.33
C SER A 414 -14.90 -20.58 -13.33
N PRO A 415 -14.51 -19.65 -14.22
CA PRO A 415 -15.36 -19.23 -15.34
C PRO A 415 -15.62 -20.39 -16.30
N ASP A 416 -16.86 -20.54 -16.80
CA ASP A 416 -17.19 -21.63 -17.74
C ASP A 416 -16.52 -21.46 -19.11
N LEU A 417 -16.14 -20.23 -19.46
CA LEU A 417 -15.35 -19.92 -20.66
C LEU A 417 -13.89 -20.41 -20.58
N LEU A 418 -13.45 -20.82 -19.38
CA LEU A 418 -12.08 -21.30 -19.16
C LEU A 418 -11.96 -22.76 -19.62
N ASP A 419 -11.20 -22.97 -20.69
CA ASP A 419 -10.88 -24.31 -21.18
C ASP A 419 -9.79 -24.95 -20.31
N ALA A 420 -10.20 -25.82 -19.38
CA ALA A 420 -9.28 -26.50 -18.46
C ALA A 420 -8.21 -27.33 -19.18
N SER A 421 -8.44 -27.78 -20.43
CA SER A 421 -7.45 -28.52 -21.21
C SER A 421 -6.27 -27.67 -21.68
N LYS A 422 -6.43 -26.33 -21.68
CA LYS A 422 -5.39 -25.36 -22.06
C LYS A 422 -4.62 -24.81 -20.87
N LEU A 423 -4.99 -25.21 -19.65
CA LEU A 423 -4.27 -24.83 -18.43
C LEU A 423 -3.11 -25.79 -18.17
N PRO A 424 -2.00 -25.30 -17.59
CA PRO A 424 -0.99 -26.19 -17.04
C PRO A 424 -1.57 -27.02 -15.87
N PRO A 425 -0.89 -28.10 -15.44
CA PRO A 425 -1.30 -28.87 -14.27
C PRO A 425 -1.50 -27.97 -13.05
N ALA A 426 -2.62 -28.14 -12.34
CA ALA A 426 -2.90 -27.38 -11.13
C ALA A 426 -1.87 -27.70 -10.04
N GLY A 427 -0.95 -26.76 -9.78
CA GLY A 427 0.15 -26.93 -8.85
C GLY A 427 0.75 -25.59 -8.42
N ALA A 428 1.82 -25.66 -7.62
CA ALA A 428 2.65 -24.49 -7.34
C ALA A 428 3.31 -24.02 -8.65
N PRO A 429 3.38 -22.70 -8.90
CA PRO A 429 4.07 -22.20 -10.08
C PRO A 429 5.56 -22.52 -9.98
N THR A 430 6.25 -22.53 -11.11
CA THR A 430 7.71 -22.66 -11.14
C THR A 430 8.35 -21.31 -10.85
N PHE A 431 9.15 -21.25 -9.80
CA PHE A 431 9.89 -20.06 -9.40
C PHE A 431 11.23 -20.42 -8.76
N SER A 432 12.17 -19.50 -8.79
CA SER A 432 13.48 -19.66 -8.13
C SER A 432 14.07 -18.34 -7.71
N ILE A 433 15.02 -18.40 -6.77
CA ILE A 433 15.90 -17.29 -6.42
C ILE A 433 17.26 -17.64 -7.00
N VAL A 434 17.75 -16.84 -7.94
CA VAL A 434 19.10 -17.00 -8.49
C VAL A 434 20.06 -16.42 -7.46
N GLY A 435 21.05 -17.22 -7.05
CA GLY A 435 22.03 -16.81 -6.06
C GLY A 435 22.79 -15.57 -6.52
N SER A 436 22.77 -14.52 -5.71
CA SER A 436 23.66 -13.36 -5.82
C SER A 436 24.67 -13.39 -4.66
N PRO A 437 25.90 -12.88 -4.84
CA PRO A 437 26.88 -12.86 -3.76
C PRO A 437 26.28 -12.10 -2.58
N SER A 438 26.40 -12.68 -1.37
CA SER A 438 26.10 -11.97 -0.15
C SER A 438 27.08 -10.80 -0.02
N SER A 439 26.70 -9.63 -0.53
CA SER A 439 27.32 -8.39 -0.08
C SER A 439 26.80 -8.16 1.33
N GLU A 440 27.45 -8.79 2.31
CA GLU A 440 27.39 -8.33 3.68
C GLU A 440 27.91 -6.89 3.66
N THR A 441 27.00 -5.93 3.56
CA THR A 441 27.35 -4.54 3.80
C THR A 441 27.69 -4.45 5.28
N LYS A 442 28.98 -4.53 5.61
CA LYS A 442 29.48 -4.26 6.96
C LYS A 442 29.12 -2.83 7.33
N LEU A 443 27.98 -2.64 7.97
CA LEU A 443 27.65 -1.39 8.65
C LEU A 443 28.38 -1.40 10.00
N SER A 444 29.66 -1.04 9.97
CA SER A 444 30.45 -0.77 11.17
C SER A 444 30.96 0.66 11.19
N GLN A 445 30.11 1.62 10.85
CA GLN A 445 30.39 3.02 11.13
C GLN A 445 29.47 3.50 12.24
N LYS A 446 30.10 3.84 13.37
CA LYS A 446 29.48 4.60 14.44
C LYS A 446 29.01 5.94 13.89
N GLU A 447 27.77 6.30 14.17
CA GLU A 447 27.21 7.60 13.78
C GLU A 447 27.62 8.67 14.80
N ALA A 448 27.84 9.90 14.32
CA ALA A 448 28.03 11.03 15.21
C ALA A 448 26.70 11.40 15.88
N VAL A 449 26.77 11.76 17.16
CA VAL A 449 25.58 12.23 17.90
C VAL A 449 25.41 13.71 17.65
N LEU A 450 24.26 14.11 17.12
CA LEU A 450 23.90 15.52 17.00
C LEU A 450 23.59 16.11 18.37
N ALA A 451 24.02 17.35 18.60
CA ALA A 451 23.80 18.04 19.86
C ALA A 451 22.31 18.10 20.22
N GLY A 452 21.95 17.59 21.41
CA GLY A 452 20.58 17.53 21.91
C GLY A 452 19.81 16.24 21.58
N PHE A 453 20.36 15.36 20.75
CA PHE A 453 19.76 14.05 20.48
C PHE A 453 20.16 13.06 21.59
N PRO A 454 19.24 12.23 22.12
CA PRO A 454 19.57 11.25 23.15
C PRO A 454 20.47 10.14 22.59
N GLU A 455 21.65 9.98 23.18
CA GLU A 455 22.60 8.92 22.84
C GLU A 455 22.04 7.53 23.17
N THR A 456 21.19 7.46 24.22
CA THR A 456 20.68 6.22 24.78
C THR A 456 19.16 6.27 24.96
N PHE A 457 18.48 5.20 24.57
CA PHE A 457 17.09 4.93 24.94
C PHE A 457 17.05 3.80 25.98
N ALA A 458 16.24 3.92 27.02
CA ALA A 458 16.23 2.90 28.08
C ALA A 458 14.88 2.73 28.79
N GLY A 459 14.60 1.52 29.25
CA GLY A 459 13.49 1.26 30.16
C GLY A 459 12.94 -0.16 30.09
N PRO A 460 11.76 -0.41 30.69
CA PRO A 460 11.11 -1.71 30.67
C PRO A 460 10.81 -2.15 29.24
N LEU A 461 11.05 -3.43 28.95
CA LEU A 461 10.85 -4.02 27.64
C LEU A 461 9.52 -4.79 27.63
N LEU A 462 8.66 -4.46 26.66
CA LEU A 462 7.46 -5.23 26.33
C LEU A 462 7.66 -5.95 25.00
N PHE A 463 7.32 -7.23 24.93
CA PHE A 463 7.44 -8.02 23.71
C PHE A 463 6.06 -8.41 23.18
N THR A 464 5.81 -8.10 21.91
CA THR A 464 4.59 -8.48 21.18
C THR A 464 4.98 -9.55 20.16
N PRO A 465 4.82 -10.85 20.47
CA PRO A 465 5.26 -11.96 19.61
C PRO A 465 4.35 -12.11 18.38
N GLN A 466 4.38 -11.13 17.46
CA GLN A 466 3.50 -11.06 16.30
C GLN A 466 4.29 -10.58 15.07
N ASP A 467 4.29 -11.41 14.02
CA ASP A 467 4.71 -10.98 12.68
C ASP A 467 3.54 -10.30 11.97
N ASN A 468 3.83 -9.34 11.09
CA ASN A 468 2.85 -8.58 10.31
C ASN A 468 1.80 -7.89 11.19
N LEU A 469 2.20 -7.42 12.39
CA LEU A 469 1.35 -6.57 13.22
C LEU A 469 1.11 -5.25 12.46
N ASN A 470 -0.05 -5.16 11.81
CA ASN A 470 -0.35 -4.11 10.84
C ASN A 470 -0.80 -2.80 11.51
N THR A 471 -0.93 -1.73 10.72
CA THR A 471 -1.35 -0.42 11.26
C THR A 471 -2.77 -0.42 11.84
N ASP A 472 -3.66 -1.33 11.43
CA ASP A 472 -4.98 -1.52 12.06
C ASP A 472 -4.87 -2.15 13.46
N GLY A 473 -3.90 -3.04 13.67
CA GLY A 473 -3.58 -3.63 14.97
C GLY A 473 -3.01 -2.61 15.93
N ILE A 474 -2.17 -1.68 15.44
CA ILE A 474 -1.54 -0.60 16.22
C ILE A 474 -2.52 0.54 16.52
N TYR A 475 -3.34 0.94 15.55
CA TYR A 475 -4.33 2.02 15.70
C TYR A 475 -5.61 1.66 14.95
N PRO A 476 -6.75 1.46 15.64
CA PRO A 476 -7.96 0.97 15.00
C PRO A 476 -8.47 1.88 13.88
N GLY A 477 -8.74 1.29 12.71
CA GLY A 477 -9.22 2.01 11.53
C GLY A 477 -10.45 2.90 11.77
N LYS A 478 -11.34 2.51 12.70
CA LYS A 478 -12.55 3.26 13.09
C LYS A 478 -12.29 4.69 13.58
N TYR A 479 -11.06 5.00 14.00
CA TYR A 479 -10.66 6.34 14.45
C TYR A 479 -9.91 7.17 13.38
N THR A 480 -9.64 6.62 12.19
CA THR A 480 -8.75 7.25 11.18
C THR A 480 -9.26 8.58 10.62
N TYR A 481 -10.59 8.74 10.55
CA TYR A 481 -11.26 9.91 9.98
C TYR A 481 -11.93 10.80 11.04
N GLN A 482 -11.52 10.64 12.30
CA GLN A 482 -11.88 11.55 13.39
C GLN A 482 -10.81 12.64 13.48
N ASP A 483 -10.96 13.70 12.68
CA ASP A 483 -9.96 14.76 12.52
C ASP A 483 -9.66 15.55 13.82
N ASP A 484 -10.52 15.43 14.84
CA ASP A 484 -10.47 16.10 16.15
C ASP A 484 -9.94 15.21 17.29
N ILE A 485 -9.47 13.99 16.99
CA ILE A 485 -8.94 13.08 18.01
C ILE A 485 -7.64 13.61 18.64
N THR A 486 -7.61 13.72 19.97
CA THR A 486 -6.44 14.21 20.70
C THR A 486 -5.34 13.15 20.83
N LEU A 487 -4.11 13.56 21.14
CA LEU A 487 -3.00 12.63 21.37
C LEU A 487 -3.23 11.73 22.59
N GLU A 488 -3.88 12.26 23.63
CA GLU A 488 -4.28 11.49 24.82
C GLU A 488 -5.25 10.39 24.41
N ARG A 489 -6.26 10.73 23.59
CA ARG A 489 -7.22 9.74 23.11
C ARG A 489 -6.56 8.72 22.18
N GLN A 490 -5.59 9.13 21.35
CA GLN A 490 -4.80 8.19 20.56
C GLN A 490 -4.00 7.21 21.43
N ALA A 491 -3.41 7.70 22.53
CA ALA A 491 -2.70 6.86 23.50
C ALA A 491 -3.64 5.86 24.21
N GLU A 492 -4.89 6.23 24.47
CA GLU A 492 -5.88 5.34 25.09
C GLU A 492 -6.32 4.18 24.19
N VAL A 493 -6.34 4.39 22.86
CA VAL A 493 -6.77 3.38 21.87
C VAL A 493 -5.61 2.65 21.20
N VAL A 494 -4.38 2.94 21.62
CA VAL A 494 -3.18 2.32 21.03
C VAL A 494 -3.21 0.81 21.26
N MET A 495 -2.96 0.06 20.20
CA MET A 495 -2.96 -1.40 20.17
C MET A 495 -4.30 -2.06 20.53
N GLU A 496 -5.43 -1.32 20.57
CA GLU A 496 -6.75 -1.87 20.99
C GLU A 496 -7.21 -3.06 20.15
N ASN A 497 -6.92 -3.07 18.85
CA ASN A 497 -7.27 -4.17 17.95
C ASN A 497 -6.33 -5.39 18.10
N TYR A 498 -5.17 -5.21 18.73
CA TYR A 498 -4.23 -6.29 19.00
C TYR A 498 -4.39 -6.82 20.43
N ASP A 499 -4.27 -5.95 21.44
CA ASP A 499 -4.35 -6.29 22.86
C ASP A 499 -5.05 -5.15 23.63
N LEU A 500 -6.27 -5.42 24.10
CA LEU A 500 -7.11 -4.48 24.85
C LEU A 500 -6.48 -3.99 26.16
N THR A 501 -5.49 -4.71 26.70
CA THR A 501 -4.82 -4.36 27.96
C THR A 501 -3.57 -3.52 27.77
N PHE A 502 -3.08 -3.39 26.53
CA PHE A 502 -1.80 -2.77 26.21
C PHE A 502 -1.69 -1.32 26.70
N ALA A 503 -2.68 -0.47 26.40
CA ALA A 503 -2.64 0.95 26.77
C ALA A 503 -2.54 1.14 28.30
N GLN A 504 -3.34 0.37 29.06
CA GLN A 504 -3.32 0.44 30.52
C GLN A 504 -2.00 -0.08 31.09
N LEU A 505 -1.43 -1.14 30.50
CA LEU A 505 -0.13 -1.68 30.89
C LEU A 505 0.99 -0.63 30.77
N ILE A 506 1.00 0.15 29.69
CA ILE A 506 1.96 1.25 29.51
C ILE A 506 1.79 2.31 30.61
N VAL A 507 0.55 2.73 30.90
CA VAL A 507 0.25 3.71 31.96
C VAL A 507 0.80 3.24 33.31
N ASP A 508 0.59 1.97 33.66
CA ASP A 508 1.01 1.41 34.94
C ASP A 508 2.53 1.30 35.07
N ILE A 509 3.22 0.98 33.97
CA ILE A 509 4.69 0.97 33.92
C ILE A 509 5.23 2.39 34.09
N ARG A 510 4.68 3.37 33.36
CA ARG A 510 5.15 4.75 33.39
C ARG A 510 4.98 5.42 34.75
N LYS A 511 3.92 5.10 35.51
CA LYS A 511 3.73 5.59 36.88
C LYS A 511 4.87 5.18 37.84
N ARG A 512 5.56 4.08 37.55
CA ARG A 512 6.65 3.54 38.37
C ARG A 512 8.03 3.92 37.83
N GLN A 513 8.08 4.62 36.70
CA GLN A 513 9.31 4.96 36.03
C GLN A 513 9.97 6.17 36.71
N PRO A 514 11.29 6.14 36.96
CA PRO A 514 12.00 7.32 37.45
C PRO A 514 11.98 8.44 36.43
N ALA A 515 12.07 9.69 36.90
CA ALA A 515 12.21 10.86 36.04
C ALA A 515 13.53 10.81 35.25
N ASP A 516 13.55 11.42 34.07
CA ASP A 516 14.76 11.59 33.26
C ASP A 516 15.73 12.53 34.02
N ASP A 517 16.86 12.00 34.47
CA ASP A 517 17.92 12.70 35.23
C ASP A 517 19.12 13.10 34.36
N ASP A 518 19.26 12.49 33.18
CA ASP A 518 20.30 12.78 32.19
C ASP A 518 19.66 13.02 30.81
N ALA A 519 19.84 14.21 30.25
CA ALA A 519 19.28 14.60 28.94
C ALA A 519 19.79 13.73 27.77
N ARG A 520 20.91 13.00 27.95
CA ARG A 520 21.44 12.05 26.96
C ARG A 520 20.69 10.71 26.96
N ILE A 521 19.89 10.44 28.00
CA ILE A 521 19.14 9.20 28.16
C ILE A 521 17.65 9.52 28.04
N ARG A 522 17.01 8.97 27.01
CA ARG A 522 15.56 9.03 26.88
C ARG A 522 14.92 7.78 27.49
N ARG A 523 14.22 7.93 28.62
CA ARG A 523 13.55 6.79 29.25
C ARG A 523 12.11 6.62 28.75
N GLY A 524 11.68 5.37 28.65
CA GLY A 524 10.29 5.01 28.35
C GLY A 524 10.13 3.50 28.17
N VAL A 525 8.95 3.05 27.76
CA VAL A 525 8.75 1.62 27.45
C VAL A 525 9.42 1.30 26.12
N VAL A 526 10.28 0.29 26.10
CA VAL A 526 10.88 -0.25 24.88
C VAL A 526 9.93 -1.31 24.31
N LEU A 527 9.27 -1.00 23.20
CA LEU A 527 8.40 -1.97 22.52
C LEU A 527 9.23 -2.83 21.58
N VAL A 528 9.13 -4.15 21.71
CA VAL A 528 9.72 -5.14 20.79
C VAL A 528 8.62 -5.90 20.08
N SER A 529 8.72 -6.10 18.77
CA SER A 529 7.76 -6.86 17.98
C SER A 529 8.43 -7.78 16.95
N GLY A 530 7.61 -8.57 16.23
CA GLY A 530 8.08 -9.48 15.19
C GLY A 530 8.56 -8.79 13.91
N TYR A 531 8.48 -9.50 12.79
CA TYR A 531 8.86 -9.02 11.46
C TYR A 531 7.71 -8.25 10.80
N ASN A 532 8.07 -7.33 9.90
CA ASN A 532 7.15 -6.51 9.11
C ASN A 532 6.14 -5.73 9.99
N PHE A 533 6.64 -5.16 11.10
CA PHE A 533 5.85 -4.37 12.04
C PHE A 533 5.35 -3.07 11.37
N GLY A 534 4.07 -2.74 11.58
CA GLY A 534 3.43 -1.56 10.99
C GLY A 534 3.11 -1.71 9.49
N THR A 535 3.02 -2.95 8.98
CA THR A 535 2.61 -3.18 7.59
C THR A 535 1.18 -2.69 7.30
N GLY A 536 0.84 -2.44 6.03
CA GLY A 536 -0.51 -2.09 5.59
C GLY A 536 -0.73 -0.61 5.29
N SER A 537 -1.77 0.00 5.87
CA SER A 537 -2.23 1.34 5.49
C SER A 537 -1.29 2.45 5.99
N SER A 538 -1.20 3.55 5.24
CA SER A 538 -0.35 4.74 5.51
C SER A 538 -0.78 5.61 6.68
N ARG A 539 -1.50 5.05 7.65
CA ARG A 539 -2.03 5.77 8.82
C ARG A 539 -0.91 6.26 9.73
N GLU A 540 -0.71 7.58 9.72
CA GLU A 540 0.24 8.27 10.59
C GLU A 540 -0.04 8.05 12.07
N GLN A 541 -1.33 7.92 12.41
CA GLN A 541 -1.80 7.74 13.79
C GLN A 541 -1.22 6.52 14.48
N ALA A 542 -0.82 5.48 13.74
CA ALA A 542 -0.15 4.32 14.31
C ALA A 542 1.18 4.69 14.99
N ALA A 543 1.93 5.66 14.43
CA ALA A 543 3.17 6.13 15.04
C ALA A 543 2.92 7.14 16.17
N THR A 544 2.00 8.10 15.96
CA THR A 544 1.72 9.13 16.98
C THR A 544 1.05 8.54 18.22
N ALA A 545 0.20 7.52 18.08
CA ALA A 545 -0.42 6.82 19.22
C ALA A 545 0.63 6.11 20.10
N LEU A 546 1.60 5.40 19.50
CA LEU A 546 2.70 4.78 20.23
C LEU A 546 3.54 5.83 20.97
N LYS A 547 3.91 6.92 20.27
CA LYS A 547 4.67 8.03 20.87
C LYS A 547 3.90 8.69 22.03
N ALA A 548 2.61 8.96 21.85
CA ALA A 548 1.75 9.58 22.86
C ALA A 548 1.54 8.69 24.09
N ALA A 549 1.50 7.36 23.91
CA ALA A 549 1.47 6.41 25.02
C ALA A 549 2.76 6.46 25.88
N GLY A 550 3.85 6.98 25.32
CA GLY A 550 5.14 7.10 26.01
C GLY A 550 6.14 6.01 25.62
N ILE A 551 6.03 5.48 24.40
CA ILE A 551 7.02 4.59 23.79
C ILE A 551 7.99 5.48 23.00
N PRO A 552 9.25 5.66 23.46
CA PRO A 552 10.21 6.51 22.78
C PRO A 552 10.94 5.78 21.63
N ILE A 553 10.92 4.44 21.63
CA ILE A 553 11.61 3.60 20.65
C ILE A 553 10.86 2.29 20.42
N VAL A 554 10.83 1.85 19.17
CA VAL A 554 10.32 0.52 18.77
C VAL A 554 11.46 -0.30 18.18
N VAL A 555 11.56 -1.55 18.61
CA VAL A 555 12.48 -2.55 18.09
C VAL A 555 11.67 -3.64 17.37
N ALA A 556 12.07 -4.04 16.17
CA ALA A 556 11.38 -5.10 15.44
C ALA A 556 12.36 -5.98 14.67
N GLY A 557 11.90 -7.13 14.16
CA GLY A 557 12.68 -7.96 13.24
C GLY A 557 12.86 -7.25 11.90
N SER A 558 11.81 -6.55 11.46
CA SER A 558 11.79 -5.62 10.33
C SER A 558 10.56 -4.73 10.43
N PHE A 559 10.54 -3.60 9.71
CA PHE A 559 9.40 -2.68 9.65
C PHE A 559 8.81 -2.61 8.24
N GLY A 560 7.50 -2.37 8.14
CA GLY A 560 6.92 -1.86 6.89
C GLY A 560 7.35 -0.41 6.66
N ASP A 561 7.87 -0.09 5.46
CA ASP A 561 8.50 1.21 5.21
C ASP A 561 7.57 2.42 5.45
N ILE A 562 6.29 2.28 5.08
CA ILE A 562 5.31 3.36 5.28
C ILE A 562 5.14 3.70 6.78
N PHE A 563 5.13 2.68 7.64
CA PHE A 563 5.11 2.91 9.10
C PHE A 563 6.43 3.49 9.58
N LYS A 564 7.56 2.94 9.14
CA LYS A 564 8.91 3.45 9.51
C LYS A 564 9.06 4.93 9.15
N ARG A 565 8.57 5.32 7.98
CA ARG A 565 8.53 6.71 7.52
C ARG A 565 7.60 7.58 8.37
N ASN A 566 6.39 7.12 8.67
CA ASN A 566 5.49 7.82 9.61
C ASN A 566 6.14 8.00 10.99
N ALA A 567 6.83 6.97 11.50
CA ALA A 567 7.54 7.01 12.77
C ALA A 567 8.63 8.10 12.75
N ILE A 568 9.52 8.08 11.75
CA ILE A 568 10.58 9.08 11.58
C ILE A 568 10.00 10.50 11.44
N ASN A 569 8.97 10.67 10.60
CA ASN A 569 8.32 11.97 10.38
C ASN A 569 7.69 12.54 11.67
N ASN A 570 7.36 11.70 12.64
CA ASN A 570 6.81 12.11 13.93
C ASN A 570 7.83 11.99 15.08
N GLY A 571 9.11 11.75 14.79
CA GLY A 571 10.17 11.64 15.80
C GLY A 571 10.03 10.41 16.71
N LEU A 572 9.44 9.32 16.23
CA LEU A 572 9.49 7.99 16.85
C LEU A 572 10.66 7.20 16.24
N VAL A 573 11.58 6.75 17.08
CA VAL A 573 12.77 6.01 16.63
C VAL A 573 12.42 4.52 16.44
N CYS A 574 12.86 3.96 15.32
CA CYS A 574 12.69 2.55 14.98
C CYS A 574 14.07 1.91 14.72
N VAL A 575 14.35 0.78 15.35
CA VAL A 575 15.60 0.02 15.16
C VAL A 575 15.31 -1.46 14.92
N GLU A 576 16.09 -2.09 14.05
CA GLU A 576 15.89 -3.49 13.68
C GLU A 576 16.87 -4.39 14.46
N SER A 577 16.35 -5.46 15.05
CA SER A 577 17.14 -6.48 15.75
C SER A 577 16.55 -7.88 15.55
N PRO A 578 16.80 -8.52 14.38
CA PRO A 578 16.32 -9.88 14.11
C PRO A 578 16.77 -10.91 15.17
N GLU A 579 18.00 -10.78 15.67
CA GLU A 579 18.55 -11.70 16.68
C GLU A 579 17.81 -11.59 18.01
N LEU A 580 17.55 -10.38 18.51
CA LEU A 580 16.76 -10.19 19.72
C LEU A 580 15.36 -10.79 19.57
N VAL A 581 14.72 -10.53 18.43
CA VAL A 581 13.37 -11.05 18.18
C VAL A 581 13.36 -12.58 18.13
N ALA A 582 14.39 -13.20 17.54
CA ALA A 582 14.53 -14.66 17.54
C ALA A 582 14.66 -15.22 18.96
N ASP A 583 15.54 -14.64 19.79
CA ASP A 583 15.73 -15.06 21.18
C ASP A 583 14.45 -14.92 22.02
N LEU A 584 13.80 -13.75 21.97
CA LEU A 584 12.55 -13.52 22.70
C LEU A 584 11.42 -14.42 22.20
N THR A 585 11.42 -14.79 20.92
CA THR A 585 10.46 -15.76 20.38
C THR A 585 10.64 -17.12 21.03
N VAL A 586 11.87 -17.65 21.08
CA VAL A 586 12.17 -18.94 21.72
C VAL A 586 11.82 -18.92 23.21
N GLU A 587 12.18 -17.84 23.89
CA GLU A 587 12.06 -17.75 25.34
C GLU A 587 10.64 -17.43 25.82
N TYR A 588 9.87 -16.63 25.08
CA TYR A 588 8.60 -16.09 25.59
C TYR A 588 7.39 -16.28 24.67
N ALA A 589 7.56 -16.60 23.39
CA ALA A 589 6.41 -16.89 22.52
C ALA A 589 5.88 -18.30 22.78
N ARG A 590 4.57 -18.47 22.65
CA ARG A 590 3.92 -19.78 22.75
C ARG A 590 4.48 -20.72 21.68
N ASP A 591 4.88 -21.91 22.10
CA ASP A 591 5.47 -22.94 21.24
C ASP A 591 6.71 -22.47 20.43
N GLY A 592 7.38 -21.40 20.89
CA GLY A 592 8.48 -20.77 20.15
C GLY A 592 8.04 -20.15 18.82
N LYS A 593 6.76 -19.78 18.67
CA LYS A 593 6.18 -19.30 17.42
C LYS A 593 5.49 -17.95 17.59
N ARG A 594 5.89 -16.96 16.77
CA ARG A 594 5.20 -15.67 16.67
C ARG A 594 3.83 -15.83 16.01
N GLY A 595 2.86 -15.03 16.45
CA GLY A 595 1.45 -15.10 16.06
C GLY A 595 0.58 -15.96 16.97
N ALA A 596 1.16 -16.66 17.95
CA ALA A 596 0.43 -17.51 18.90
C ALA A 596 0.29 -16.89 20.31
N GLY A 597 0.74 -15.64 20.48
CA GLY A 597 0.85 -14.98 21.79
C GLY A 597 2.07 -15.44 22.59
N GLY A 598 2.14 -15.00 23.84
CA GLY A 598 3.12 -15.42 24.84
C GLY A 598 2.80 -16.78 25.45
N LYS A 599 3.77 -17.35 26.18
CA LYS A 599 3.66 -18.69 26.79
C LYS A 599 2.46 -18.85 27.74
N ASP A 600 1.95 -17.77 28.36
CA ASP A 600 0.78 -17.82 29.23
C ASP A 600 -0.52 -17.38 28.52
N GLY A 601 -0.47 -17.23 27.18
CA GLY A 601 -1.61 -16.81 26.36
C GLY A 601 -1.81 -15.30 26.29
N GLU A 602 -0.93 -14.50 26.88
CA GLU A 602 -0.94 -13.05 26.76
C GLU A 602 -0.56 -12.59 25.34
N LEU A 603 -1.11 -11.48 24.87
CA LEU A 603 -0.73 -10.94 23.55
C LEU A 603 0.48 -9.99 23.68
N THR A 604 0.62 -9.32 24.81
CA THR A 604 1.81 -8.52 25.16
C THR A 604 2.54 -9.13 26.34
N VAL A 605 3.75 -9.63 26.10
CA VAL A 605 4.63 -10.23 27.10
C VAL A 605 5.28 -9.14 27.94
N ASN A 606 5.02 -9.15 29.25
CA ASN A 606 5.71 -8.36 30.26
C ASN A 606 6.31 -9.29 31.33
N ARG A 607 7.62 -9.56 31.25
CA ARG A 607 8.32 -10.43 32.22
C ARG A 607 9.33 -9.68 33.08
N GLY A 608 9.27 -8.35 33.13
CA GLY A 608 10.26 -7.56 33.88
C GLY A 608 11.62 -7.46 33.21
N LEU A 609 11.69 -7.63 31.88
CA LEU A 609 12.88 -7.32 31.11
C LEU A 609 13.08 -5.80 31.05
N SER A 610 14.33 -5.38 30.90
CA SER A 610 14.66 -3.99 30.57
C SER A 610 15.69 -3.95 29.45
N ALA A 611 15.69 -2.87 28.68
CA ALA A 611 16.62 -2.68 27.59
C ALA A 611 17.30 -1.31 27.66
N VAL A 612 18.54 -1.26 27.19
CA VAL A 612 19.35 -0.06 26.97
C VAL A 612 19.85 -0.11 25.54
N ILE A 613 19.48 0.89 24.74
CA ILE A 613 19.81 0.98 23.32
C ILE A 613 20.70 2.20 23.11
N LYS A 614 21.97 1.98 22.80
CA LYS A 614 22.93 3.01 22.35
C LYS A 614 22.82 3.12 20.84
N VAL A 615 21.86 3.93 20.40
CA VAL A 615 21.40 3.96 19.01
C VAL A 615 22.45 4.45 18.02
N VAL A 616 23.44 5.23 18.45
CA VAL A 616 24.54 5.72 17.59
C VAL A 616 25.72 4.76 17.52
N ASP A 617 25.88 3.92 18.54
CA ASP A 617 26.89 2.87 18.63
C ASP A 617 26.42 1.55 17.99
N GLY A 618 25.13 1.45 17.66
CA GLY A 618 24.54 0.23 17.11
C GLY A 618 24.44 -0.92 18.13
N ALA A 619 24.35 -0.60 19.44
CA ALA A 619 24.35 -1.60 20.50
C ALA A 619 23.03 -1.59 21.30
N LEU A 620 22.42 -2.77 21.46
CA LEU A 620 21.22 -2.98 22.26
C LEU A 620 21.52 -4.03 23.34
N THR A 621 21.43 -3.67 24.62
CA THR A 621 21.62 -4.59 25.74
C THR A 621 20.28 -4.84 26.44
N VAL A 622 19.90 -6.11 26.59
CA VAL A 622 18.72 -6.54 27.37
C VAL A 622 19.19 -7.12 28.70
N THR A 623 18.54 -6.69 29.78
CA THR A 623 18.69 -7.27 31.12
C THR A 623 17.46 -8.12 31.44
N PHE A 624 17.70 -9.38 31.76
CA PHE A 624 16.69 -10.37 32.11
C PHE A 624 16.35 -10.30 33.61
N PRO A 625 15.23 -10.88 34.06
CA PRO A 625 14.79 -10.81 35.46
C PRO A 625 15.77 -11.46 36.47
N ASP A 626 16.59 -12.40 36.00
CA ASP A 626 17.64 -13.04 36.79
C ASP A 626 18.94 -12.20 36.87
N GLY A 627 18.94 -11.00 36.29
CA GLY A 627 20.07 -10.08 36.25
C GLY A 627 21.08 -10.37 35.14
N LYS A 628 20.91 -11.43 34.34
CA LYS A 628 21.77 -11.67 33.18
C LYS A 628 21.55 -10.61 32.12
N THR A 629 22.59 -10.31 31.36
CA THR A 629 22.53 -9.36 30.25
C THR A 629 22.99 -10.01 28.95
N LYS A 630 22.31 -9.71 27.84
CA LYS A 630 22.76 -10.05 26.48
C LYS A 630 22.77 -8.80 25.61
N THR A 631 23.81 -8.63 24.79
CA THR A 631 23.95 -7.51 23.86
C THR A 631 23.76 -7.99 22.43
N TYR A 632 23.03 -7.21 21.66
CA TYR A 632 22.67 -7.41 20.27
C TYR A 632 23.18 -6.23 19.44
N THR A 633 23.44 -6.50 18.16
CA THR A 633 23.78 -5.44 17.19
C THR A 633 22.49 -4.91 16.56
N VAL A 634 22.40 -3.59 16.41
CA VAL A 634 21.32 -2.90 15.70
C VAL A 634 21.92 -1.88 14.73
N GLN A 635 21.16 -1.50 13.70
CA GLN A 635 21.60 -0.43 12.81
C GLN A 635 21.71 0.90 13.57
N PRO A 636 22.83 1.63 13.41
CA PRO A 636 22.95 2.97 13.96
C PRO A 636 21.87 3.92 13.43
N VAL A 637 21.40 4.83 14.28
CA VAL A 637 20.47 5.90 13.89
C VAL A 637 21.25 7.01 13.19
N GLY A 638 21.09 7.09 11.86
CA GLY A 638 21.78 8.07 11.03
C GLY A 638 21.36 9.52 11.26
N ALA A 639 22.20 10.45 10.82
CA ALA A 639 22.04 11.90 11.05
C ALA A 639 20.65 12.45 10.67
N SER A 640 20.08 12.05 9.52
CA SER A 640 18.77 12.56 9.08
C SER A 640 17.64 12.24 10.06
N VAL A 641 17.67 11.06 10.69
CA VAL A 641 16.67 10.69 11.71
C VAL A 641 16.89 11.49 12.98
N GLN A 642 18.15 11.73 13.37
CA GLN A 642 18.50 12.57 14.51
C GLN A 642 18.03 14.02 14.31
N GLU A 643 18.23 14.61 13.13
CA GLU A 643 17.78 15.97 12.79
C GLU A 643 16.25 16.11 12.86
N LEU A 644 15.53 15.16 12.26
CA LEU A 644 14.07 15.15 12.31
C LEU A 644 13.58 15.00 13.76
N TRP A 645 14.20 14.12 14.55
CA TRP A 645 13.88 13.96 15.96
C TRP A 645 14.10 15.25 16.76
N LEU A 646 15.23 15.94 16.55
CA LEU A 646 15.58 17.21 17.19
C LEU A 646 14.56 18.31 16.87
N CYS A 647 13.98 18.28 15.67
CA CYS A 647 12.94 19.21 15.28
C CYS A 647 11.53 18.78 15.73
N GLY A 648 11.40 17.71 16.52
CA GLY A 648 10.12 17.16 16.94
C GLY A 648 9.37 16.39 15.84
N GLY A 649 10.00 16.20 14.67
CA GLY A 649 9.46 15.58 13.47
C GLY A 649 9.73 16.42 12.21
N LEU A 650 9.19 15.93 11.08
CA LEU A 650 9.31 16.58 9.77
C LEU A 650 8.61 17.95 9.73
N GLU A 651 7.51 18.13 10.46
CA GLU A 651 6.81 19.42 10.54
C GLU A 651 7.72 20.52 11.11
N GLY A 652 8.38 20.26 12.25
CA GLY A 652 9.28 21.24 12.85
C GLY A 652 10.54 21.47 12.02
N TYR A 653 11.02 20.45 11.30
CA TYR A 653 12.14 20.60 10.38
C TYR A 653 11.79 21.57 9.24
N VAL A 654 10.65 21.36 8.58
CA VAL A 654 10.21 22.21 7.48
C VAL A 654 9.87 23.62 7.97
N LEU A 655 9.24 23.74 9.15
CA LEU A 655 8.99 25.05 9.76
C LEU A 655 10.30 25.83 9.99
N LYS A 656 11.34 25.17 10.51
CA LYS A 656 12.66 25.78 10.67
C LYS A 656 13.26 26.24 9.34
N ALA A 657 13.13 25.41 8.29
CA ALA A 657 13.61 25.75 6.94
C ALA A 657 12.85 26.96 6.35
N ILE A 658 11.52 26.98 6.46
CA ILE A 658 10.65 28.09 6.05
C ILE A 658 10.98 29.39 6.82
N GLN A 659 11.40 29.30 8.07
CA GLN A 659 11.78 30.48 8.86
C GLN A 659 13.21 30.96 8.57
N SER A 660 14.12 30.08 8.16
CA SER A 660 15.53 30.43 7.91
C SER A 660 15.78 31.03 6.53
N GLU A 661 15.03 30.60 5.54
CA GLU A 661 14.98 31.23 4.23
C GLU A 661 13.76 32.15 4.26
N ASN A 662 13.85 33.42 3.85
CA ASN A 662 12.65 34.27 3.69
C ASN A 662 11.80 33.72 2.50
N PHE A 663 11.15 32.57 2.70
CA PHE A 663 10.36 31.83 1.72
C PHE A 663 8.99 32.49 1.43
#